data_AF-A0A7C8CNF0-F1
#
_entry.id   AF-A0A7C8CNF0-F1
#
_cell.length_a   1.000
_cell.length_b   1.000
_cell.length_c   1.000
_cell.angle_alpha   90.00
_cell.angle_beta   90.00
_cell.angle_gamma   90.00
#
_symmetry.space_group_name_H-M   'P 1'
#
loop_
_entity.id
_entity.type
_entity.pdbx_description
1 polymer ?
#
loop_
_entity_poly.entity_id
_entity_poly.type
_entity_poly.pdbx_seq_one_letter_code
_entity_poly.pdbx_strand_id
1 'polypeptide(L)'
;PADELGRLADALASDQEAEIARLITFFEEETGEPTALGTGLRARLDTRVQQRPPAAVVGFTGTGGAGKSSVVDELVRRFREEFPHRSVGMLLIDPTRRRSGGALLGDRIRMNAIHGPGVFVRSMATRRANFAMPTSVRDGLRVLQAAGFDLILVETAGIGQSDSEIVDLVDLSLYVMTPEFGAPSQLEKIDMLDLADLVVLNKCDKQGARDALRDVRKQWRRNHEQFELAEGDIPVFPTLARKWSDPGTDRLYTVLRERVSDLTGGRFASEGFVGREAPEEAFDPAGSIPPERIRYLAEIAECVRGYKAGVVDSARNASEVDGIGRALGALGQPMPAMAQRLDSALEGKEIGGETEAQLRALYNARLEALPVELRAGLADWPALRERYSADFQTYTIREGAIEVANHVSSLSGTQLPKVSVPKTEDWGEVARFLGMENLPGYFPFTAGVFPFKRESEDPTRMFAGEGGPERTNRRFHFLASDQAAARLSTAFDSVTLYGRDPAKRPDIYGKVGNSGVSVCTLDDAKILYSGFDLCRPSTSVSLTINGPAPMVLAFFLNAAIDQQVERHLMESGGLDEVRRTLSLEFAARGASLPIGPEDLPAGHDGLGLGLLGIPGHRAVDSETYRRIKAEVLGRVRGTVQADILKEDQAQNTCIFSTDFALKLQGDIQEYFSENSVRNFYSVSISGYHMAEAGANPITQLAFTLANGLTFCEYYLARGMKIDDFAANFSFFFSNGLEAEYDVVGRVARRIWAIAMRDRYGASERSQKLKYHIQTSGRSLHAQEMAFNDIRTTLQALTAIRDNCNSLHTNAYDEAVTTPTEESVRRALAIQLVINRELGTAKSENALQGSHYIEALTDEVEEAVLKEFERLSDRGGVLGAMETLYQRGKIQEESLHYESLKHSGELPIIGVNTFQADNASGTPALEPSELMRSSAAEKGARLSSLADFQSCWAEDVEGALERLKTVALADGNVFGELMETVKVASLGQITEALFSVGGRYRRSM
;
A
#
# COMPACT_ATOMS: atom_id res chain seq x y z
N PRO A 1 -7.26 -25.96 45.35
CA PRO A 1 -6.46 -24.77 44.96
C PRO A 1 -5.07 -24.71 45.61
N ALA A 2 -4.94 -24.64 46.94
CA ALA A 2 -3.63 -24.50 47.62
C ALA A 2 -2.69 -25.71 47.39
N ASP A 3 -3.23 -26.93 47.48
CA ASP A 3 -2.49 -28.18 47.22
C ASP A 3 -2.15 -28.39 45.73
N GLU A 4 -2.90 -27.75 44.84
CA GLU A 4 -2.67 -27.80 43.40
C GLU A 4 -1.53 -26.86 42.99
N LEU A 5 -1.55 -25.59 43.42
CA LEU A 5 -0.47 -24.62 43.17
C LEU A 5 0.86 -25.06 43.80
N GLY A 6 0.81 -25.69 44.98
CA GLY A 6 2.00 -26.29 45.60
C GLY A 6 2.62 -27.39 44.74
N ARG A 7 1.79 -28.31 44.21
CA ARG A 7 2.24 -29.35 43.28
C ARG A 7 2.78 -28.78 41.96
N LEU A 8 2.15 -27.72 41.44
CA LEU A 8 2.63 -27.02 40.25
C LEU A 8 4.01 -26.39 40.49
N ALA A 9 4.22 -25.72 41.63
CA ALA A 9 5.51 -25.15 41.98
C ALA A 9 6.61 -26.22 42.10
N ASP A 10 6.29 -27.41 42.61
CA ASP A 10 7.26 -28.50 42.80
C ASP A 10 7.66 -29.20 41.47
N ALA A 11 6.81 -29.15 40.44
CA ALA A 11 7.02 -29.86 39.17
C ALA A 11 7.35 -28.96 37.98
N LEU A 12 7.57 -27.66 38.19
CA LEU A 12 7.65 -26.65 37.14
C LEU A 12 8.82 -26.89 36.15
N ALA A 13 8.49 -26.83 34.86
CA ALA A 13 9.40 -26.93 33.73
C ALA A 13 9.08 -25.87 32.66
N SER A 14 10.05 -25.53 31.81
CA SER A 14 9.94 -24.46 30.79
C SER A 14 8.92 -24.75 29.67
N ASP A 15 8.56 -26.01 29.46
CA ASP A 15 7.55 -26.46 28.50
C ASP A 15 6.12 -26.47 29.07
N GLN A 16 5.97 -26.23 30.39
CA GLN A 16 4.70 -26.19 31.11
C GLN A 16 4.12 -24.76 31.14
N GLU A 17 3.84 -24.20 29.97
CA GLU A 17 3.43 -22.80 29.80
C GLU A 17 2.17 -22.44 30.58
N ALA A 18 1.19 -23.36 30.66
CA ALA A 18 -0.06 -23.12 31.35
C ALA A 18 0.11 -23.03 32.87
N GLU A 19 0.98 -23.87 33.43
CA GLU A 19 1.33 -23.93 34.83
C GLU A 19 2.10 -22.68 35.27
N ILE A 20 3.09 -22.28 34.46
CA ILE A 20 3.83 -21.01 34.63
C ILE A 20 2.85 -19.83 34.64
N ALA A 21 1.96 -19.75 33.65
CA ALA A 21 0.99 -18.67 33.55
C ALA A 21 0.06 -18.59 34.77
N ARG A 22 -0.39 -19.72 35.31
CA ARG A 22 -1.25 -19.78 36.51
C ARG A 22 -0.52 -19.27 37.75
N LEU A 23 0.74 -19.66 37.95
CA LEU A 23 1.54 -19.20 39.10
C LEU A 23 1.79 -17.68 39.02
N ILE A 24 2.12 -17.16 37.84
CA ILE A 24 2.29 -15.70 37.67
C ILE A 24 0.97 -14.96 37.94
N THR A 25 -0.16 -15.49 37.47
CA THR A 25 -1.48 -14.89 37.77
C THR A 25 -1.77 -14.85 39.26
N PHE A 26 -1.47 -15.92 40.00
CA PHE A 26 -1.64 -15.94 41.46
C PHE A 26 -0.84 -14.81 42.14
N PHE A 27 0.43 -14.64 41.78
CA PHE A 27 1.25 -13.56 42.36
C PHE A 27 0.85 -12.16 41.89
N GLU A 28 0.30 -12.01 40.68
CA GLU A 28 -0.29 -10.74 40.25
C GLU A 28 -1.57 -10.37 41.03
N GLU A 29 -2.37 -11.36 41.43
CA GLU A 29 -3.60 -11.16 42.21
C GLU A 29 -3.33 -10.97 43.71
N GLU A 30 -2.19 -11.47 44.20
CA GLU A 30 -1.73 -11.27 45.57
C GLU A 30 -1.34 -9.80 45.80
N THR A 31 -2.34 -8.99 46.17
CA THR A 31 -2.18 -7.57 46.48
C THR A 31 -2.12 -7.34 48.00
N GLY A 32 -1.11 -6.60 48.47
CA GLY A 32 -0.93 -6.30 49.90
C GLY A 32 0.14 -7.17 50.57
N GLU A 33 -0.09 -7.56 51.83
CA GLU A 33 0.85 -8.42 52.58
C GLU A 33 0.86 -9.86 52.02
N PRO A 34 2.02 -10.53 51.96
CA PRO A 34 2.13 -11.90 51.47
C PRO A 34 1.19 -12.85 52.23
N THR A 35 0.37 -13.61 51.50
CA THR A 35 -0.47 -14.64 52.12
C THR A 35 0.41 -15.80 52.60
N ALA A 36 -0.12 -16.61 53.53
CA ALA A 36 0.57 -17.83 53.97
C ALA A 36 0.85 -18.79 52.80
N LEU A 37 -0.08 -18.87 51.84
CA LEU A 37 0.10 -19.65 50.62
C LEU A 37 1.19 -19.05 49.73
N GLY A 38 1.17 -17.75 49.47
CA GLY A 38 2.19 -17.08 48.66
C GLY A 38 3.59 -17.17 49.27
N THR A 39 3.70 -17.08 50.59
CA THR A 39 4.97 -17.29 51.32
C THR A 39 5.48 -18.72 51.14
N GLY A 40 4.60 -19.72 51.28
CA GLY A 40 4.94 -21.13 51.06
C GLY A 40 5.35 -21.42 49.61
N LEU A 41 4.70 -20.81 48.64
CA LEU A 41 5.05 -20.94 47.22
C LEU A 41 6.39 -20.28 46.90
N ARG A 42 6.68 -19.08 47.41
CA ARG A 42 7.99 -18.41 47.23
C ARG A 42 9.13 -19.30 47.72
N ALA A 43 9.00 -19.87 48.93
CA ALA A 43 10.03 -20.77 49.49
C ALA A 43 10.27 -22.03 48.63
N ARG A 44 9.20 -22.63 48.08
CA ARG A 44 9.32 -23.78 47.16
C ARG A 44 10.02 -23.40 45.87
N LEU A 45 9.64 -22.26 45.28
CA LEU A 45 10.26 -21.76 44.05
C LEU A 45 11.73 -21.40 44.28
N ASP A 46 12.08 -20.71 45.37
CA ASP A 46 13.47 -20.38 45.73
C ASP A 46 14.34 -21.65 45.85
N THR A 47 13.80 -22.71 46.45
CA THR A 47 14.48 -24.00 46.53
C THR A 47 14.76 -24.58 45.14
N ARG A 48 13.82 -24.45 44.20
CA ARG A 48 14.02 -24.90 42.82
C ARG A 48 15.01 -24.04 42.06
N VAL A 49 14.96 -22.71 42.22
CA VAL A 49 15.93 -21.80 41.59
C VAL A 49 17.36 -22.21 41.94
N GLN A 50 17.61 -22.55 43.22
CA GLN A 50 18.93 -23.03 43.68
C GLN A 50 19.34 -24.39 43.09
N GLN A 51 18.39 -25.21 42.65
CA GLN A 51 18.64 -26.53 42.06
C GLN A 51 18.80 -26.49 40.53
N ARG A 52 18.52 -25.35 39.89
CA ARG A 52 18.58 -25.17 38.44
C ARG A 52 19.89 -24.50 38.01
N PRO A 53 20.36 -24.72 36.77
CA PRO A 53 21.42 -23.92 36.19
C PRO A 53 21.05 -22.42 36.16
N PRO A 54 22.00 -21.50 36.40
CA PRO A 54 21.72 -20.07 36.52
C PRO A 54 21.30 -19.46 35.17
N ALA A 55 20.05 -19.03 35.06
CA ALA A 55 19.54 -18.30 33.90
C ALA A 55 19.97 -16.83 33.97
N ALA A 56 20.44 -16.25 32.85
CA ALA A 56 20.68 -14.82 32.79
C ALA A 56 19.36 -14.06 32.70
N VAL A 57 19.20 -13.03 33.55
CA VAL A 57 18.07 -12.12 33.53
C VAL A 57 18.52 -10.79 32.91
N VAL A 58 17.94 -10.43 31.78
CA VAL A 58 18.28 -9.21 31.03
C VAL A 58 17.10 -8.24 31.05
N GLY A 59 17.32 -7.05 31.59
CA GLY A 59 16.33 -5.97 31.68
C GLY A 59 16.47 -4.95 30.57
N PHE A 60 15.36 -4.57 29.95
CA PHE A 60 15.26 -3.53 28.94
C PHE A 60 14.39 -2.40 29.46
N THR A 61 14.99 -1.23 29.61
CA THR A 61 14.31 0.00 30.01
C THR A 61 14.61 1.11 29.02
N GLY A 62 13.91 2.24 29.13
CA GLY A 62 14.02 3.31 28.15
C GLY A 62 12.75 4.14 28.00
N THR A 63 12.89 5.27 27.31
CA THR A 63 11.80 6.23 27.09
C THR A 63 10.64 5.60 26.32
N GLY A 64 9.43 6.13 26.55
CA GLY A 64 8.24 5.70 25.80
C GLY A 64 8.42 5.90 24.30
N GLY A 65 8.13 4.87 23.50
CA GLY A 65 8.23 4.95 22.03
C GLY A 65 9.65 4.84 21.47
N ALA A 66 10.70 4.60 22.28
CA ALA A 66 12.07 4.40 21.80
C ALA A 66 12.27 3.13 20.95
N GLY A 67 11.32 2.20 21.00
CA GLY A 67 11.36 0.94 20.25
C GLY A 67 11.94 -0.24 21.05
N LYS A 68 11.82 -0.22 22.39
CA LYS A 68 12.23 -1.30 23.30
C LYS A 68 11.76 -2.68 22.81
N SER A 69 10.46 -2.89 22.68
CA SER A 69 9.89 -4.17 22.24
C SER A 69 10.37 -4.62 20.86
N SER A 70 10.71 -3.68 19.96
CA SER A 70 11.30 -4.01 18.66
C SER A 70 12.75 -4.45 18.76
N VAL A 71 13.55 -3.80 19.62
CA VAL A 71 14.92 -4.22 19.91
C VAL A 71 14.92 -5.60 20.58
N VAL A 72 14.05 -5.80 21.57
CA VAL A 72 13.88 -7.09 22.27
C VAL A 72 13.52 -8.20 21.28
N ASP A 73 12.54 -7.97 20.41
CA ASP A 73 12.14 -8.94 19.37
C ASP A 73 13.29 -9.32 18.43
N GLU A 74 14.06 -8.34 17.97
CA GLU A 74 15.23 -8.58 17.11
C GLU A 74 16.36 -9.35 17.81
N LEU A 75 16.55 -9.15 19.11
CA LEU A 75 17.51 -9.91 19.90
C LEU A 75 17.02 -11.34 20.14
N VAL A 76 15.75 -11.53 20.49
CA VAL A 76 15.12 -12.86 20.62
C VAL A 76 15.26 -13.64 19.32
N ARG A 77 15.05 -12.98 18.17
CA ARG A 77 15.24 -13.59 16.87
C ARG A 77 16.65 -14.17 16.70
N ARG A 78 17.69 -13.38 16.97
CA ARG A 78 19.09 -13.79 16.83
C ARG A 78 19.46 -14.91 17.80
N PHE A 79 19.03 -14.82 19.06
CA PHE A 79 19.21 -15.91 20.02
C PHE A 79 18.56 -17.22 19.56
N ARG A 80 17.37 -17.16 18.96
CA ARG A 80 16.69 -18.36 18.47
C ARG A 80 17.30 -18.93 17.20
N GLU A 81 17.84 -18.08 16.34
CA GLU A 81 18.54 -18.49 15.11
C GLU A 81 19.87 -19.18 15.44
N GLU A 82 20.66 -18.63 16.36
CA GLU A 82 21.93 -19.24 16.78
C GLU A 82 21.71 -20.40 17.77
N PHE A 83 20.71 -20.34 18.64
CA PHE A 83 20.48 -21.32 19.71
C PHE A 83 19.04 -21.88 19.71
N PRO A 84 18.63 -22.65 18.69
CA PRO A 84 17.24 -23.09 18.50
C PRO A 84 16.71 -24.04 19.59
N HIS A 85 17.60 -24.65 20.38
CA HIS A 85 17.25 -25.57 21.47
C HIS A 85 17.16 -24.91 22.84
N ARG A 86 17.50 -23.62 22.95
CA ARG A 86 17.47 -22.86 24.21
C ARG A 86 16.11 -22.24 24.45
N SER A 87 15.73 -22.13 25.71
CA SER A 87 14.44 -21.61 26.14
C SER A 87 14.54 -20.15 26.61
N VAL A 88 13.57 -19.33 26.19
CA VAL A 88 13.49 -17.89 26.50
C VAL A 88 12.17 -17.57 27.22
N GLY A 89 12.26 -17.03 28.44
CA GLY A 89 11.11 -16.53 29.20
C GLY A 89 11.05 -15.01 29.18
N MET A 90 9.88 -14.41 28.99
CA MET A 90 9.74 -12.95 28.83
C MET A 90 8.62 -12.37 29.68
N LEU A 91 8.91 -11.27 30.37
CA LEU A 91 7.94 -10.43 31.07
C LEU A 91 7.90 -9.05 30.40
N LEU A 92 6.74 -8.66 29.86
CA LEU A 92 6.55 -7.38 29.17
C LEU A 92 5.63 -6.49 29.99
N ILE A 93 6.05 -5.27 30.33
CA ILE A 93 5.30 -4.39 31.23
C ILE A 93 4.79 -3.15 30.48
N ASP A 94 3.48 -2.96 30.50
CA ASP A 94 2.79 -1.82 29.92
C ASP A 94 2.09 -0.93 30.99
N PRO A 95 1.94 0.39 30.75
CA PRO A 95 1.35 1.31 31.72
C PRO A 95 -0.17 1.13 31.87
N THR A 96 -0.68 1.26 33.10
CA THR A 96 -2.13 1.24 33.39
C THR A 96 -2.78 2.61 33.21
N ARG A 97 -3.95 2.68 32.56
CA ARG A 97 -4.71 3.93 32.40
C ARG A 97 -5.52 4.24 33.67
N ARG A 98 -5.20 5.36 34.31
CA ARG A 98 -5.82 5.80 35.58
C ARG A 98 -7.34 5.94 35.54
N ARG A 99 -7.90 6.45 34.44
CA ARG A 99 -9.33 6.80 34.38
C ARG A 99 -10.24 5.59 34.15
N SER A 100 -9.77 4.59 33.39
CA SER A 100 -10.54 3.38 33.10
C SER A 100 -10.23 2.22 34.05
N GLY A 101 -9.09 2.24 34.74
CA GLY A 101 -8.60 1.14 35.58
C GLY A 101 -8.02 -0.04 34.78
N GLY A 102 -8.11 -0.03 33.45
CA GLY A 102 -7.52 -1.04 32.56
C GLY A 102 -6.19 -0.61 31.93
N ALA A 103 -5.57 -1.51 31.17
CA ALA A 103 -4.33 -1.26 30.41
C ALA A 103 -4.46 -1.77 28.98
N LEU A 104 -3.77 -1.12 28.04
CA LEU A 104 -3.56 -1.64 26.69
C LEU A 104 -2.18 -2.30 26.69
N LEU A 105 -2.14 -3.63 26.76
CA LEU A 105 -0.90 -4.41 26.77
C LEU A 105 -0.41 -4.57 25.32
N GLY A 106 0.26 -3.53 24.82
CA GLY A 106 0.64 -3.35 23.43
C GLY A 106 1.98 -3.96 23.04
N ASP A 107 2.86 -4.31 23.98
CA ASP A 107 4.23 -4.75 23.61
C ASP A 107 4.22 -6.05 22.80
N ARG A 108 3.37 -7.02 23.17
CA ARG A 108 3.30 -8.33 22.51
C ARG A 108 2.94 -8.24 21.03
N ILE A 109 2.17 -7.23 20.60
CA ILE A 109 1.77 -7.08 19.19
C ILE A 109 2.96 -6.74 18.28
N ARG A 110 4.05 -6.22 18.86
CA ARG A 110 5.27 -5.82 18.15
C ARG A 110 6.26 -6.96 17.96
N MET A 111 6.03 -8.11 18.60
CA MET A 111 6.99 -9.19 18.66
C MET A 111 6.63 -10.32 17.68
N ASN A 112 7.48 -10.52 16.68
CA ASN A 112 7.32 -11.57 15.66
C ASN A 112 8.09 -12.85 16.01
N ALA A 113 9.20 -12.73 16.73
CA ALA A 113 10.12 -13.82 17.06
C ALA A 113 9.73 -14.61 18.32
N ILE A 114 8.58 -14.32 18.93
CA ILE A 114 8.14 -14.92 20.19
C ILE A 114 7.19 -16.12 20.04
N HIS A 115 7.00 -16.61 18.81
CA HIS A 115 6.12 -17.73 18.52
C HIS A 115 6.90 -19.03 18.29
N GLY A 116 6.39 -20.14 18.82
CA GLY A 116 6.95 -21.48 18.64
C GLY A 116 7.46 -22.08 19.96
N PRO A 117 7.91 -23.33 19.92
CA PRO A 117 8.38 -24.03 21.11
C PRO A 117 9.59 -23.33 21.73
N GLY A 118 9.70 -23.39 23.05
CA GLY A 118 10.83 -22.84 23.81
C GLY A 118 10.75 -21.35 24.14
N VAL A 119 9.64 -20.66 23.80
CA VAL A 119 9.46 -19.24 24.17
C VAL A 119 8.18 -19.06 24.97
N PHE A 120 8.30 -18.44 26.14
CA PHE A 120 7.16 -18.05 26.98
C PHE A 120 7.10 -16.53 27.13
N VAL A 121 5.93 -15.93 26.94
CA VAL A 121 5.73 -14.47 27.07
C VAL A 121 4.53 -14.18 27.95
N ARG A 122 4.73 -13.32 28.95
CA ARG A 122 3.68 -12.77 29.81
C ARG A 122 3.67 -11.26 29.77
N SER A 123 2.57 -10.67 29.29
CA SER A 123 2.33 -9.23 29.38
C SER A 123 1.67 -8.88 30.72
N MET A 124 2.14 -7.84 31.37
CA MET A 124 1.73 -7.38 32.70
C MET A 124 1.45 -5.88 32.67
N ALA A 125 0.53 -5.42 33.52
CA ALA A 125 0.26 -4.00 33.70
C ALA A 125 1.00 -3.47 34.94
N THR A 126 1.43 -2.21 34.93
CA THR A 126 2.09 -1.61 36.11
C THR A 126 1.21 -1.59 37.36
N ARG A 127 -0.12 -1.47 37.21
CA ARG A 127 -1.16 -1.40 38.26
C ARG A 127 -0.94 -0.31 39.32
N ARG A 128 0.06 0.56 39.15
CA ARG A 128 0.43 1.68 40.02
C ARG A 128 0.71 2.92 39.18
N ALA A 129 0.41 4.09 39.72
CA ALA A 129 0.71 5.37 39.07
C ALA A 129 2.19 5.72 39.25
N ASN A 130 2.86 6.17 38.18
CA ASN A 130 4.25 6.63 38.16
C ASN A 130 5.33 5.57 38.46
N PHE A 131 4.99 4.28 38.34
CA PHE A 131 5.97 3.20 38.44
C PHE A 131 6.13 2.49 37.10
N ALA A 132 7.37 2.12 36.77
CA ALA A 132 7.71 1.43 35.53
C ALA A 132 7.39 -0.07 35.58
N MET A 133 7.22 -0.65 36.78
CA MET A 133 6.98 -2.07 37.00
C MET A 133 5.98 -2.36 38.15
N PRO A 134 5.23 -3.47 38.10
CA PRO A 134 4.45 -3.95 39.23
C PRO A 134 5.34 -4.73 40.22
N THR A 135 4.94 -4.77 41.50
CA THR A 135 5.68 -5.53 42.54
C THR A 135 5.77 -7.03 42.29
N SER A 136 4.85 -7.57 41.49
CA SER A 136 4.82 -8.99 41.12
C SER A 136 5.88 -9.39 40.09
N VAL A 137 6.62 -8.46 39.48
CA VAL A 137 7.72 -8.80 38.52
C VAL A 137 8.75 -9.70 39.19
N ARG A 138 9.13 -9.41 40.44
CA ARG A 138 10.09 -10.23 41.19
C ARG A 138 9.60 -11.67 41.38
N ASP A 139 8.30 -11.85 41.62
CA ASP A 139 7.70 -13.19 41.72
C ASP A 139 7.60 -13.87 40.34
N GLY A 140 7.29 -13.11 39.28
CA GLY A 140 7.30 -13.62 37.91
C GLY A 140 8.68 -14.12 37.47
N LEU A 141 9.73 -13.35 37.75
CA LEU A 141 11.13 -13.75 37.53
C LEU A 141 11.46 -15.05 38.27
N ARG A 142 11.10 -15.14 39.56
CA ARG A 142 11.30 -16.33 40.37
C ARG A 142 10.61 -17.57 39.77
N VAL A 143 9.39 -17.41 39.25
CA VAL A 143 8.66 -18.51 38.58
C VAL A 143 9.40 -18.96 37.32
N LEU A 144 9.86 -18.03 36.47
CA LEU A 144 10.60 -18.37 35.24
C LEU A 144 11.95 -19.04 35.55
N GLN A 145 12.68 -18.55 36.53
CA GLN A 145 13.94 -19.17 36.98
C GLN A 145 13.69 -20.60 37.52
N ALA A 146 12.64 -20.81 38.31
CA ALA A 146 12.29 -22.13 38.85
C ALA A 146 11.83 -23.12 37.77
N ALA A 147 11.20 -22.62 36.70
CA ALA A 147 10.83 -23.41 35.52
C ALA A 147 12.06 -23.88 34.74
N GLY A 148 13.20 -23.18 34.87
CA GLY A 148 14.47 -23.54 34.25
C GLY A 148 14.65 -23.01 32.83
N PHE A 149 14.15 -21.81 32.53
CA PHE A 149 14.47 -21.13 31.28
C PHE A 149 15.98 -20.86 31.17
N ASP A 150 16.55 -20.87 29.95
CA ASP A 150 17.97 -20.59 29.75
C ASP A 150 18.29 -19.09 29.77
N LEU A 151 17.37 -18.26 29.26
CA LEU A 151 17.45 -16.80 29.20
C LEU A 151 16.11 -16.19 29.61
N ILE A 152 16.13 -15.15 30.43
CA ILE A 152 14.94 -14.43 30.87
C ILE A 152 15.07 -12.96 30.49
N LEU A 153 14.07 -12.41 29.80
CA LEU A 153 14.03 -11.01 29.37
C LEU A 153 12.90 -10.26 30.07
N VAL A 154 13.15 -9.03 30.50
CA VAL A 154 12.14 -8.16 31.12
C VAL A 154 12.13 -6.82 30.40
N GLU A 155 10.98 -6.39 29.89
CA GLU A 155 10.79 -5.06 29.30
C GLU A 155 9.94 -4.20 30.23
N THR A 156 10.43 -3.03 30.62
CA THR A 156 9.67 -2.09 31.47
C THR A 156 8.67 -1.25 30.66
N ALA A 157 7.71 -0.63 31.35
CA ALA A 157 6.96 0.47 30.75
C ALA A 157 7.90 1.64 30.39
N GLY A 158 7.44 2.56 29.54
CA GLY A 158 8.21 3.78 29.23
C GLY A 158 8.57 4.56 30.50
N ILE A 159 9.87 4.77 30.74
CA ILE A 159 10.38 5.45 31.93
C ILE A 159 10.63 6.95 31.71
N GLY A 160 10.63 7.70 32.81
CA GLY A 160 11.16 9.05 32.88
C GLY A 160 12.69 9.07 32.96
N GLN A 161 13.27 10.22 33.27
CA GLN A 161 14.72 10.40 33.36
C GLN A 161 15.36 9.75 34.62
N SER A 162 14.57 9.53 35.67
CA SER A 162 15.05 9.12 37.01
C SER A 162 14.59 7.73 37.49
N ASP A 163 14.01 6.90 36.62
CA ASP A 163 13.55 5.57 37.00
C ASP A 163 14.66 4.52 36.75
N SER A 164 15.09 3.82 37.80
CA SER A 164 16.16 2.81 37.73
C SER A 164 15.80 1.43 38.33
N GLU A 165 14.54 1.21 38.71
CA GLU A 165 14.09 0.00 39.45
C GLU A 165 14.45 -1.34 38.79
N ILE A 166 14.65 -1.35 37.46
CA ILE A 166 15.00 -2.58 36.73
C ILE A 166 16.39 -3.10 37.11
N VAL A 167 17.33 -2.21 37.45
CA VAL A 167 18.74 -2.57 37.71
C VAL A 167 18.87 -3.48 38.93
N ASP A 168 18.00 -3.29 39.93
CA ASP A 168 17.99 -4.11 41.16
C ASP A 168 17.36 -5.50 40.98
N LEU A 169 16.81 -5.81 39.80
CA LEU A 169 16.06 -7.04 39.52
C LEU A 169 16.72 -7.95 38.46
N VAL A 170 17.74 -7.46 37.76
CA VAL A 170 18.31 -8.13 36.58
C VAL A 170 19.83 -8.27 36.70
N ASP A 171 20.40 -9.22 35.95
CA ASP A 171 21.86 -9.43 35.90
C ASP A 171 22.53 -8.48 34.90
N LEU A 172 21.80 -8.07 33.85
CA LEU A 172 22.23 -7.10 32.84
C LEU A 172 21.10 -6.13 32.50
N SER A 173 21.44 -4.85 32.38
CA SER A 173 20.50 -3.77 32.11
C SER A 173 20.81 -3.02 30.81
N LEU A 174 19.81 -2.84 29.95
CA LEU A 174 19.91 -2.11 28.70
C LEU A 174 19.02 -0.87 28.74
N TYR A 175 19.59 0.29 28.42
CA TYR A 175 18.84 1.53 28.25
C TYR A 175 18.62 1.86 26.78
N VAL A 176 17.38 1.87 26.33
CA VAL A 176 16.99 2.17 24.94
C VAL A 176 16.47 3.60 24.84
N MET A 177 17.07 4.38 23.94
CA MET A 177 16.71 5.78 23.69
C MET A 177 16.66 6.11 22.19
N THR A 178 16.14 7.28 21.84
CA THR A 178 16.13 7.81 20.46
C THR A 178 17.14 8.96 20.33
N PRO A 179 17.49 9.37 19.09
CA PRO A 179 18.26 10.60 18.85
C PRO A 179 17.61 11.88 19.35
N GLU A 180 16.30 11.85 19.64
CA GLU A 180 15.50 13.01 20.02
C GLU A 180 15.37 13.13 21.55
N PHE A 181 16.44 13.55 22.23
CA PHE A 181 16.46 13.76 23.69
C PHE A 181 16.52 15.24 24.12
N GLY A 182 16.43 16.16 23.15
CA GLY A 182 16.56 17.61 23.39
C GLY A 182 18.02 18.06 23.42
N ALA A 183 18.35 19.00 24.31
CA ALA A 183 19.72 19.52 24.44
C ALA A 183 20.66 18.48 25.09
N PRO A 184 21.96 18.45 24.74
CA PRO A 184 22.93 17.53 25.36
C PRO A 184 22.98 17.58 26.88
N SER A 185 22.69 18.73 27.50
CA SER A 185 22.60 18.87 28.97
C SER A 185 21.48 18.07 29.62
N GLN A 186 20.54 17.51 28.85
CA GLN A 186 19.51 16.60 29.36
C GLN A 186 20.09 15.21 29.67
N LEU A 187 21.17 14.81 28.99
CA LEU A 187 21.81 13.51 29.21
C LEU A 187 22.39 13.40 30.62
N GLU A 188 22.82 14.51 31.21
CA GLU A 188 23.31 14.59 32.60
C GLU A 188 22.24 14.28 33.66
N LYS A 189 20.96 14.20 33.26
CA LYS A 189 19.83 13.93 34.16
C LYS A 189 19.28 12.51 34.02
N ILE A 190 19.83 11.72 33.12
CA ILE A 190 19.35 10.37 32.83
C ILE A 190 20.13 9.39 33.68
N ASP A 191 19.56 8.96 34.80
CA ASP A 191 20.22 8.05 35.75
C ASP A 191 20.62 6.72 35.07
N MET A 192 19.82 6.25 34.12
CA MET A 192 20.15 5.03 33.37
C MET A 192 21.42 5.14 32.51
N LEU A 193 21.94 6.34 32.21
CA LEU A 193 23.25 6.47 31.56
C LEU A 193 24.42 6.24 32.51
N ASP A 194 24.20 6.34 33.82
CA ASP A 194 25.15 5.94 34.86
C ASP A 194 25.06 4.44 35.19
N LEU A 195 23.85 3.88 35.12
CA LEU A 195 23.56 2.55 35.66
C LEU A 195 23.50 1.43 34.61
N ALA A 196 23.22 1.74 33.34
CA ALA A 196 23.03 0.71 32.32
C ALA A 196 24.35 0.04 31.91
N ASP A 197 24.30 -1.28 31.77
CA ASP A 197 25.41 -2.09 31.26
C ASP A 197 25.70 -1.83 29.78
N LEU A 198 24.63 -1.62 29.00
CA LEU A 198 24.68 -1.27 27.59
C LEU A 198 23.62 -0.19 27.28
N VAL A 199 23.96 0.74 26.40
CA VAL A 199 23.05 1.78 25.93
C VAL A 199 22.75 1.53 24.45
N VAL A 200 21.47 1.59 24.09
CA VAL A 200 20.98 1.41 22.72
C VAL A 200 20.40 2.73 22.23
N LEU A 201 21.07 3.37 21.28
CA LEU A 201 20.53 4.51 20.55
C LEU A 201 19.77 3.96 19.33
N ASN A 202 18.48 3.68 19.49
CA ASN A 202 17.65 3.13 18.43
C ASN A 202 17.03 4.25 17.56
N LYS A 203 16.51 3.91 16.38
CA LYS A 203 15.99 4.86 15.37
C LYS A 203 17.07 5.82 14.85
N CYS A 204 18.25 5.28 14.56
CA CYS A 204 19.37 6.05 14.00
C CYS A 204 19.15 6.55 12.57
N ASP A 205 17.98 6.32 11.97
CA ASP A 205 17.52 6.87 10.70
C ASP A 205 17.00 8.31 10.88
N LYS A 206 16.82 8.75 12.12
CA LYS A 206 16.41 10.12 12.43
C LYS A 206 17.54 11.12 12.20
N GLN A 207 17.15 12.34 11.83
CA GLN A 207 18.07 13.45 11.69
C GLN A 207 18.81 13.70 13.01
N GLY A 208 20.12 13.95 12.92
CA GLY A 208 20.96 14.19 14.10
C GLY A 208 21.41 12.94 14.85
N ALA A 209 21.10 11.72 14.37
CA ALA A 209 21.54 10.47 15.00
C ALA A 209 23.05 10.38 15.24
N ARG A 210 23.88 10.91 14.33
CA ARG A 210 25.35 10.95 14.50
C ARG A 210 25.78 11.86 15.64
N ASP A 211 25.19 13.05 15.74
CA ASP A 211 25.46 13.97 16.84
C ASP A 211 24.95 13.40 18.17
N ALA A 212 23.77 12.80 18.17
CA ALA A 212 23.20 12.10 19.31
C ALA A 212 24.12 10.98 19.81
N LEU A 213 24.64 10.13 18.91
CA LEU A 213 25.59 9.07 19.25
C LEU A 213 26.84 9.63 19.91
N ARG A 214 27.43 10.67 19.32
CA ARG A 214 28.60 11.36 19.87
C ARG A 214 28.32 11.89 21.28
N ASP A 215 27.18 12.56 21.47
CA ASP A 215 26.86 13.23 22.73
C ASP A 215 26.54 12.22 23.84
N VAL A 216 25.84 11.13 23.52
CA VAL A 216 25.61 10.00 24.44
C VAL A 216 26.91 9.31 24.82
N ARG A 217 27.80 9.04 23.87
CA ARG A 217 29.14 8.46 24.13
C ARG A 217 29.99 9.36 25.03
N LYS A 218 29.99 10.68 24.76
CA LYS A 218 30.68 11.66 25.60
C LYS A 218 30.11 11.69 27.02
N GLN A 219 28.79 11.64 27.17
CA GLN A 219 28.18 11.62 28.50
C GLN A 219 28.51 10.32 29.24
N TRP A 220 28.39 9.17 28.58
CA TRP A 220 28.74 7.87 29.16
C TRP A 220 30.18 7.84 29.67
N ARG A 221 31.14 8.36 28.88
CA ARG A 221 32.55 8.47 29.31
C ARG A 221 32.72 9.30 30.58
N ARG A 222 31.98 10.42 30.69
CA ARG A 222 32.04 11.29 31.87
C ARG A 222 31.49 10.60 33.11
N ASN A 223 30.34 9.94 32.96
CA ASN A 223 29.65 9.19 34.00
C ASN A 223 30.53 8.08 34.59
N HIS A 224 31.34 7.43 33.75
CA HIS A 224 32.19 6.29 34.14
C HIS A 224 33.68 6.63 34.35
N GLU A 225 34.06 7.90 34.19
CA GLU A 225 35.46 8.38 34.24
C GLU A 225 36.43 7.65 33.27
N GLN A 226 35.91 7.09 32.17
CA GLN A 226 36.66 6.30 31.18
C GLN A 226 37.11 7.14 29.97
N PHE A 227 37.94 8.16 30.19
CA PHE A 227 38.34 9.11 29.13
C PHE A 227 39.28 8.53 28.07
N GLU A 228 40.06 7.50 28.42
CA GLU A 228 41.05 6.85 27.54
C GLU A 228 40.48 5.72 26.67
N LEU A 229 39.23 5.31 26.92
CA LEU A 229 38.58 4.23 26.19
C LEU A 229 38.38 4.63 24.72
N ALA A 230 38.72 3.77 23.76
CA ALA A 230 38.48 4.04 22.34
C ALA A 230 36.97 4.16 22.06
N GLU A 231 36.58 4.93 21.04
CA GLU A 231 35.16 5.21 20.78
C GLU A 231 34.32 3.96 20.49
N GLY A 232 34.89 2.97 19.81
CA GLY A 232 34.22 1.71 19.49
C GLY A 232 34.08 0.74 20.67
N ASP A 233 34.79 0.98 21.77
CA ASP A 233 34.72 0.15 22.98
C ASP A 233 33.68 0.69 23.97
N ILE A 234 33.14 1.89 23.73
CA ILE A 234 32.09 2.48 24.55
C ILE A 234 30.81 1.65 24.33
N PRO A 235 30.12 1.17 25.38
CA PRO A 235 28.95 0.32 25.26
C PRO A 235 27.68 1.09 24.87
N VAL A 236 27.77 1.94 23.83
CA VAL A 236 26.68 2.71 23.24
C VAL A 236 26.53 2.30 21.78
N PHE A 237 25.45 1.59 21.47
CA PHE A 237 25.21 0.95 20.19
C PHE A 237 24.14 1.71 19.39
N PRO A 238 24.48 2.22 18.20
CA PRO A 238 23.48 2.77 17.27
C PRO A 238 22.73 1.61 16.59
N THR A 239 21.40 1.61 16.65
CA THR A 239 20.56 0.54 16.08
C THR A 239 19.38 1.06 15.28
N LEU A 240 18.91 0.19 14.39
CA LEU A 240 17.71 0.35 13.57
C LEU A 240 16.84 -0.90 13.67
N ALA A 241 16.21 -1.13 14.83
CA ALA A 241 15.47 -2.38 15.07
C ALA A 241 14.28 -2.61 14.13
N ARG A 242 13.81 -1.58 13.40
CA ARG A 242 12.79 -1.73 12.35
C ARG A 242 13.35 -2.33 11.05
N LYS A 243 14.64 -2.16 10.79
CA LYS A 243 15.33 -2.63 9.59
C LYS A 243 15.73 -4.09 9.81
N TRP A 244 15.25 -4.96 8.93
CA TRP A 244 15.64 -6.36 8.97
C TRP A 244 17.15 -6.51 8.79
N SER A 245 17.79 -7.37 9.61
CA SER A 245 19.23 -7.62 9.57
C SER A 245 20.07 -6.32 9.62
N ASP A 246 19.69 -5.44 10.55
CA ASP A 246 20.45 -4.24 10.89
C ASP A 246 21.84 -4.59 11.47
N PRO A 247 22.94 -4.12 10.86
CA PRO A 247 24.29 -4.33 11.39
C PRO A 247 24.50 -3.76 12.80
N GLY A 248 23.83 -2.66 13.13
CA GLY A 248 23.88 -2.06 14.47
C GLY A 248 23.37 -3.04 15.54
N THR A 249 22.24 -3.67 15.26
CA THR A 249 21.62 -4.68 16.12
C THR A 249 22.42 -5.98 16.17
N ASP A 250 23.11 -6.38 15.09
CA ASP A 250 24.03 -7.55 15.07
C ASP A 250 25.22 -7.35 16.03
N ARG A 251 25.78 -6.13 16.08
CA ARG A 251 26.86 -5.79 17.04
C ARG A 251 26.36 -5.80 18.49
N LEU A 252 25.21 -5.17 18.74
CA LEU A 252 24.57 -5.21 20.05
C LEU A 252 24.34 -6.65 20.51
N TYR A 253 23.83 -7.50 19.61
CA TYR A 253 23.63 -8.93 19.88
C TYR A 253 24.93 -9.65 20.23
N THR A 254 26.00 -9.41 19.48
CA THR A 254 27.30 -10.05 19.71
C THR A 254 27.81 -9.78 21.12
N VAL A 255 27.81 -8.51 21.54
CA VAL A 255 28.26 -8.10 22.88
C VAL A 255 27.32 -8.61 23.97
N LEU A 256 26.00 -8.55 23.75
CA LEU A 256 25.02 -9.08 24.71
C LEU A 256 25.16 -10.59 24.89
N ARG A 257 25.33 -11.35 23.80
CA ARG A 257 25.52 -12.80 23.80
C ARG A 257 26.77 -13.18 24.61
N GLU A 258 27.87 -12.44 24.48
CA GLU A 258 29.09 -12.68 25.27
C GLU A 258 28.83 -12.52 26.77
N ARG A 259 28.20 -11.41 27.19
CA ARG A 259 27.87 -11.19 28.60
C ARG A 259 26.88 -12.23 29.14
N VAL A 260 25.88 -12.62 28.34
CA VAL A 260 24.94 -13.70 28.70
C VAL A 260 25.65 -15.05 28.79
N SER A 261 26.60 -15.32 27.90
CA SER A 261 27.42 -16.54 27.94
C SER A 261 28.24 -16.62 29.23
N ASP A 262 28.86 -15.51 29.65
CA ASP A 262 29.64 -15.45 30.88
C ASP A 262 28.77 -15.74 32.12
N LEU A 263 27.58 -15.13 32.19
CA LEU A 263 26.62 -15.34 33.30
C LEU A 263 26.05 -16.76 33.36
N THR A 264 26.00 -17.46 32.23
CA THR A 264 25.37 -18.78 32.11
C THR A 264 26.37 -19.93 32.07
N GLY A 265 27.66 -19.65 32.26
CA GLY A 265 28.73 -20.66 32.25
C GLY A 265 29.03 -21.22 30.86
N GLY A 266 28.96 -20.38 29.82
CA GLY A 266 29.28 -20.74 28.44
C GLY A 266 28.12 -21.32 27.62
N ARG A 267 26.89 -21.36 28.16
CA ARG A 267 25.73 -21.95 27.46
C ARG A 267 25.31 -21.22 26.18
N PHE A 268 25.73 -19.96 26.04
CA PHE A 268 25.53 -19.11 24.87
C PHE A 268 26.88 -18.72 24.20
N ALA A 269 27.90 -19.58 24.32
CA ALA A 269 29.14 -19.44 23.55
C ALA A 269 28.80 -19.52 22.05
N SER A 270 29.46 -18.70 21.21
CA SER A 270 29.04 -18.57 19.81
C SER A 270 29.12 -19.90 19.05
N GLU A 271 28.10 -20.18 18.25
CA GLU A 271 28.03 -21.33 17.34
C GLU A 271 28.36 -20.93 15.90
N GLY A 272 29.03 -19.78 15.71
CA GLY A 272 29.45 -19.28 14.39
C GLY A 272 28.50 -18.23 13.79
N PHE A 273 27.85 -17.41 14.62
CA PHE A 273 27.09 -16.26 14.14
C PHE A 273 28.01 -15.29 13.37
N VAL A 274 27.74 -15.12 12.08
CA VAL A 274 28.40 -14.12 11.23
C VAL A 274 27.42 -12.97 11.02
N GLY A 275 27.53 -11.94 11.85
CA GLY A 275 26.79 -10.69 11.65
C GLY A 275 27.26 -9.94 10.41
N ARG A 276 26.46 -8.98 9.92
CA ARG A 276 26.91 -8.11 8.83
C ARG A 276 27.99 -7.15 9.32
N GLU A 277 29.15 -7.15 8.66
CA GLU A 277 30.19 -6.15 8.91
C GLU A 277 29.79 -4.80 8.31
N ALA A 278 29.69 -3.78 9.16
CA ALA A 278 29.55 -2.38 8.75
C ALA A 278 30.26 -1.48 9.78
N PRO A 279 30.83 -0.33 9.36
CA PRO A 279 31.36 0.67 10.29
C PRO A 279 30.30 1.09 11.34
N GLU A 280 30.71 1.48 12.56
CA GLU A 280 29.78 1.93 13.61
C GLU A 280 28.91 3.10 13.21
N GLU A 281 29.47 3.98 12.39
CA GLU A 281 28.82 5.20 11.89
C GLU A 281 28.09 5.00 10.56
N ALA A 282 28.16 3.79 9.99
CA ALA A 282 27.49 3.41 8.74
C ALA A 282 26.04 2.99 8.98
N PHE A 283 25.32 3.75 9.82
CA PHE A 283 23.87 3.82 9.71
C PHE A 283 23.57 4.90 8.68
N ASP A 284 22.80 4.54 7.65
CA ASP A 284 22.35 5.51 6.65
C ASP A 284 21.24 6.37 7.27
N PRO A 285 21.49 7.66 7.56
CA PRO A 285 20.45 8.55 8.06
C PRO A 285 19.44 8.91 6.96
N ALA A 286 19.71 8.58 5.69
CA ALA A 286 18.69 8.60 4.66
C ALA A 286 17.87 7.30 4.80
N GLY A 287 16.64 7.43 5.30
CA GLY A 287 15.64 6.40 5.08
C GLY A 287 15.36 6.22 3.58
N SER A 288 14.30 5.50 3.23
CA SER A 288 13.87 5.32 1.84
C SER A 288 13.76 6.64 1.03
N ILE A 289 13.56 7.77 1.70
CA ILE A 289 13.58 9.12 1.11
C ILE A 289 14.62 9.97 1.85
N PRO A 290 15.54 10.67 1.14
CA PRO A 290 16.56 11.52 1.77
C PRO A 290 15.96 12.67 2.62
N PRO A 291 16.62 13.06 3.73
CA PRO A 291 16.11 14.09 4.64
C PRO A 291 15.78 15.43 3.98
N GLU A 292 16.59 15.86 3.02
CA GLU A 292 16.39 17.09 2.26
C GLU A 292 15.13 17.09 1.38
N ARG A 293 14.53 15.92 1.14
CA ARG A 293 13.31 15.75 0.34
C ARG A 293 12.08 15.47 1.18
N ILE A 294 12.18 15.38 2.51
CA ILE A 294 11.08 15.02 3.41
C ILE A 294 9.88 15.99 3.32
N ARG A 295 10.11 17.25 2.93
CA ARG A 295 9.07 18.29 2.85
C ARG A 295 8.33 18.35 1.49
N TYR A 296 8.52 17.36 0.61
CA TYR A 296 7.92 17.28 -0.73
C TYR A 296 6.42 17.60 -0.78
N LEU A 297 5.63 17.14 0.20
CA LEU A 297 4.18 17.40 0.25
C LEU A 297 3.86 18.89 0.47
N ALA A 298 4.60 19.56 1.36
CA ALA A 298 4.43 20.99 1.59
C ALA A 298 4.87 21.81 0.36
N GLU A 299 5.99 21.43 -0.27
CA GLU A 299 6.46 22.08 -1.50
C GLU A 299 5.45 21.96 -2.64
N ILE A 300 4.77 20.81 -2.75
CA ILE A 300 3.70 20.61 -3.73
C ILE A 300 2.46 21.45 -3.38
N ALA A 301 2.10 21.55 -2.10
CA ALA A 301 1.02 22.43 -1.66
C ALA A 301 1.30 23.90 -2.02
N GLU A 302 2.51 24.39 -1.75
CA GLU A 302 2.97 25.72 -2.13
C GLU A 302 2.96 25.90 -3.66
N CYS A 303 3.42 24.90 -4.41
CA CYS A 303 3.42 24.89 -5.87
C CYS A 303 2.01 25.03 -6.46
N VAL A 304 1.04 24.25 -5.96
CA VAL A 304 -0.35 24.28 -6.46
C VAL A 304 -1.00 25.62 -6.12
N ARG A 305 -0.83 26.14 -4.90
CA ARG A 305 -1.36 27.46 -4.53
C ARG A 305 -0.72 28.58 -5.35
N GLY A 306 0.59 28.52 -5.59
CA GLY A 306 1.32 29.45 -6.44
C GLY A 306 0.81 29.44 -7.87
N TYR A 307 0.57 28.26 -8.44
CA TYR A 307 -0.03 28.12 -9.77
C TYR A 307 -1.42 28.77 -9.83
N LYS A 308 -2.31 28.48 -8.87
CA LYS A 308 -3.66 29.05 -8.83
C LYS A 308 -3.64 30.57 -8.72
N ALA A 309 -2.82 31.11 -7.83
CA ALA A 309 -2.65 32.56 -7.69
C ALA A 309 -2.18 33.20 -9.01
N GLY A 310 -1.20 32.58 -9.68
CA GLY A 310 -0.73 33.00 -10.99
C GLY A 310 -1.82 32.98 -12.08
N VAL A 311 -2.70 31.97 -12.08
CA VAL A 311 -3.85 31.92 -13.00
C VAL A 311 -4.85 33.03 -12.70
N VAL A 312 -5.16 33.30 -11.43
CA VAL A 312 -6.08 34.38 -11.03
C VAL A 312 -5.53 35.75 -11.44
N ASP A 313 -4.25 36.01 -11.20
CA ASP A 313 -3.60 37.27 -11.60
C ASP A 313 -3.55 37.42 -13.12
N SER A 314 -3.25 36.32 -13.83
CA SER A 314 -3.24 36.31 -15.30
C SER A 314 -4.64 36.51 -15.89
N ALA A 315 -5.68 35.95 -15.28
CA ALA A 315 -7.06 36.15 -15.67
C ALA A 315 -7.50 37.61 -15.46
N ARG A 316 -7.14 38.23 -14.33
CA ARG A 316 -7.37 39.67 -14.12
C ARG A 316 -6.67 40.51 -15.19
N ASN A 317 -5.40 40.21 -15.47
CA ASN A 317 -4.64 40.92 -16.51
C ASN A 317 -5.26 40.72 -17.91
N ALA A 318 -5.75 39.52 -18.24
CA ALA A 318 -6.44 39.25 -19.50
C ALA A 318 -7.76 40.04 -19.62
N SER A 319 -8.55 40.15 -18.54
CA SER A 319 -9.76 40.99 -18.53
C SER A 319 -9.41 42.48 -18.70
N GLU A 320 -8.31 42.96 -18.11
CA GLU A 320 -7.81 44.33 -18.33
C GLU A 320 -7.41 44.56 -19.80
N VAL A 321 -6.70 43.60 -20.43
CA VAL A 321 -6.32 43.66 -21.85
C VAL A 321 -7.55 43.70 -22.75
N ASP A 322 -8.55 42.85 -22.50
CA ASP A 322 -9.84 42.85 -23.22
C ASP A 322 -10.56 44.20 -23.03
N GLY A 323 -10.62 44.70 -21.80
CA GLY A 323 -11.21 45.99 -21.46
C GLY A 323 -10.57 47.16 -22.22
N ILE A 324 -9.24 47.19 -22.33
CA ILE A 324 -8.52 48.20 -23.12
C ILE A 324 -8.83 48.04 -24.61
N GLY A 325 -8.86 46.80 -25.12
CA GLY A 325 -9.28 46.52 -26.50
C GLY A 325 -10.68 47.05 -26.80
N ARG A 326 -11.65 46.78 -25.93
CA ARG A 326 -13.04 47.27 -26.01
C ARG A 326 -13.12 48.80 -25.94
N ALA A 327 -12.30 49.43 -25.10
CA ALA A 327 -12.21 50.88 -25.01
C ALA A 327 -11.68 51.50 -26.32
N LEU A 328 -10.65 50.91 -26.93
CA LEU A 328 -10.16 51.31 -28.26
C LEU A 328 -11.26 51.15 -29.32
N GLY A 329 -12.02 50.05 -29.28
CA GLY A 329 -13.21 49.85 -30.13
C GLY A 329 -14.27 50.95 -29.97
N ALA A 330 -14.56 51.34 -28.73
CA ALA A 330 -15.49 52.41 -28.42
C ALA A 330 -15.01 53.79 -28.90
N LEU A 331 -13.68 53.98 -29.05
CA LEU A 331 -13.07 55.16 -29.65
C LEU A 331 -13.05 55.12 -31.20
N GLY A 332 -13.64 54.09 -31.83
CA GLY A 332 -13.74 53.96 -33.28
C GLY A 332 -12.58 53.20 -33.94
N GLN A 333 -11.67 52.64 -33.16
CA GLN A 333 -10.58 51.80 -33.68
C GLN A 333 -11.09 50.37 -33.95
N PRO A 334 -10.47 49.61 -34.89
CA PRO A 334 -10.75 48.20 -35.03
C PRO A 334 -10.46 47.43 -33.73
N MET A 335 -11.40 46.61 -33.29
CA MET A 335 -11.21 45.72 -32.15
C MET A 335 -10.09 44.72 -32.46
N PRO A 336 -9.08 44.56 -31.58
CA PRO A 336 -8.06 43.52 -31.75
C PRO A 336 -8.69 42.13 -31.65
N ALA A 337 -8.20 41.17 -32.44
CA ALA A 337 -8.51 39.76 -32.20
C ALA A 337 -7.93 39.28 -30.87
N MET A 338 -8.43 38.15 -30.36
CA MET A 338 -8.01 37.63 -29.06
C MET A 338 -6.49 37.44 -28.99
N ALA A 339 -5.86 38.06 -27.99
CA ALA A 339 -4.41 38.07 -27.79
C ALA A 339 -3.55 38.54 -28.99
N GLN A 340 -4.11 39.34 -29.90
CA GLN A 340 -3.38 39.91 -31.04
C GLN A 340 -2.68 41.21 -30.66
N ARG A 341 -1.37 41.31 -30.92
CA ARG A 341 -0.61 42.55 -30.74
C ARG A 341 -1.10 43.66 -31.66
N LEU A 342 -1.18 44.88 -31.14
CA LEU A 342 -1.53 46.08 -31.90
C LEU A 342 -0.29 46.80 -32.43
N ASP A 343 -0.37 47.35 -33.63
CA ASP A 343 0.67 48.26 -34.14
C ASP A 343 0.70 49.56 -33.35
N SER A 344 1.91 50.06 -33.13
CA SER A 344 2.19 51.28 -32.35
C SER A 344 2.09 52.57 -33.16
N ALA A 345 2.01 52.48 -34.49
CA ALA A 345 1.85 53.63 -35.38
C ALA A 345 0.34 53.93 -35.60
N LEU A 346 -0.05 55.18 -35.37
CA LEU A 346 -1.39 55.68 -35.72
C LEU A 346 -1.35 56.29 -37.13
N GLU A 347 -2.08 55.72 -38.08
CA GLU A 347 -2.30 56.32 -39.40
C GLU A 347 -3.38 57.39 -39.31
N GLY A 348 -3.01 58.64 -39.01
CA GLY A 348 -3.92 59.78 -39.13
C GLY A 348 -3.77 60.84 -38.04
N LYS A 349 -3.80 62.12 -38.44
CA LYS A 349 -3.85 63.29 -37.55
C LYS A 349 -5.30 63.63 -37.22
N GLU A 350 -5.92 62.91 -36.29
CA GLU A 350 -7.22 63.31 -35.73
C GLU A 350 -7.15 63.47 -34.19
N ILE A 351 -8.12 64.24 -33.68
CA ILE A 351 -8.22 64.63 -32.27
C ILE A 351 -8.51 63.38 -31.43
N GLY A 352 -7.54 62.94 -30.61
CA GLY A 352 -7.61 61.73 -29.79
C GLY A 352 -6.37 60.83 -29.84
N GLY A 353 -5.48 61.04 -30.82
CA GLY A 353 -4.35 60.12 -31.09
C GLY A 353 -3.34 59.92 -29.95
N GLU A 354 -3.19 60.85 -29.01
CA GLU A 354 -2.31 60.63 -27.85
C GLU A 354 -2.88 59.60 -26.88
N THR A 355 -4.17 59.70 -26.55
CA THR A 355 -4.88 58.74 -25.70
C THR A 355 -4.92 57.36 -26.35
N GLU A 356 -5.17 57.29 -27.66
CA GLU A 356 -5.16 56.04 -28.41
C GLU A 356 -3.77 55.38 -28.42
N ALA A 357 -2.71 56.15 -28.64
CA ALA A 357 -1.34 55.64 -28.60
C ALA A 357 -0.98 55.12 -27.20
N GLN A 358 -1.39 55.83 -26.14
CA GLN A 358 -1.20 55.40 -24.75
C GLN A 358 -1.96 54.09 -24.45
N LEU A 359 -3.22 53.97 -24.90
CA LEU A 359 -4.01 52.76 -24.74
C LEU A 359 -3.43 51.58 -25.53
N ARG A 360 -2.97 51.78 -26.78
CA ARG A 360 -2.28 50.75 -27.58
C ARG A 360 -0.98 50.29 -26.92
N ALA A 361 -0.18 51.22 -26.38
CA ALA A 361 1.04 50.90 -25.66
C ALA A 361 0.74 50.11 -24.37
N LEU A 362 -0.26 50.54 -23.59
CA LEU A 362 -0.69 49.83 -22.39
C LEU A 362 -1.24 48.45 -22.71
N TYR A 363 -2.07 48.32 -23.75
CA TYR A 363 -2.58 47.06 -24.25
C TYR A 363 -1.45 46.07 -24.56
N ASN A 364 -0.47 46.48 -25.37
CA ASN A 364 0.65 45.63 -25.74
C ASN A 364 1.51 45.26 -24.54
N ALA A 365 1.81 46.21 -23.65
CA ALA A 365 2.59 45.95 -22.44
C ALA A 365 1.89 44.92 -21.52
N ARG A 366 0.57 45.04 -21.36
CA ARG A 366 -0.24 44.11 -20.55
C ARG A 366 -0.39 42.74 -21.21
N LEU A 367 -0.56 42.70 -22.54
CA LEU A 367 -0.58 41.48 -23.32
C LEU A 367 0.76 40.74 -23.27
N GLU A 368 1.89 41.46 -23.30
CA GLU A 368 3.24 40.90 -23.18
C GLU A 368 3.56 40.43 -21.74
N ALA A 369 2.85 40.93 -20.73
CA ALA A 369 2.95 40.47 -19.35
C ALA A 369 2.21 39.14 -19.08
N LEU A 370 1.34 38.68 -19.98
CA LEU A 370 0.71 37.37 -19.86
C LEU A 370 1.73 36.24 -20.12
N PRO A 371 1.64 35.11 -19.40
CA PRO A 371 2.43 33.92 -19.71
C PRO A 371 2.31 33.51 -21.18
N VAL A 372 3.40 33.04 -21.78
CA VAL A 372 3.50 32.75 -23.22
C VAL A 372 2.46 31.71 -23.63
N GLU A 373 2.30 30.65 -22.83
CA GLU A 373 1.37 29.55 -23.06
C GLU A 373 -0.07 30.02 -22.97
N LEU A 374 -0.39 30.89 -21.99
CA LEU A 374 -1.73 31.44 -21.84
C LEU A 374 -2.08 32.38 -23.00
N ARG A 375 -1.14 33.24 -23.41
CA ARG A 375 -1.32 34.13 -24.55
C ARG A 375 -1.57 33.33 -25.84
N ALA A 376 -0.82 32.24 -26.04
CA ALA A 376 -1.04 31.33 -27.16
C ALA A 376 -2.42 30.64 -27.08
N GLY A 377 -2.82 30.17 -25.89
CA GLY A 377 -4.14 29.56 -25.68
C GLY A 377 -5.31 30.52 -25.90
N LEU A 378 -5.17 31.78 -25.48
CA LEU A 378 -6.15 32.84 -25.77
C LEU A 378 -6.23 33.13 -27.28
N ALA A 379 -5.09 33.20 -27.97
CA ALA A 379 -5.08 33.41 -29.41
C ALA A 379 -5.72 32.25 -30.19
N ASP A 380 -5.54 31.01 -29.74
CA ASP A 380 -6.10 29.80 -30.35
C ASP A 380 -7.57 29.54 -29.96
N TRP A 381 -8.06 30.14 -28.87
CA TRP A 381 -9.39 29.88 -28.32
C TRP A 381 -10.54 29.99 -29.33
N PRO A 382 -10.61 31.00 -30.22
CA PRO A 382 -11.67 31.08 -31.22
C PRO A 382 -11.68 29.87 -32.17
N ALA A 383 -10.50 29.44 -32.66
CA ALA A 383 -10.36 28.30 -33.55
C ALA A 383 -10.68 26.98 -32.82
N LEU A 384 -10.27 26.85 -31.56
CA LEU A 384 -10.59 25.72 -30.70
C LEU A 384 -12.11 25.59 -30.49
N ARG A 385 -12.79 26.70 -30.19
CA ARG A 385 -14.24 26.75 -30.02
C ARG A 385 -14.98 26.34 -31.29
N GLU A 386 -14.53 26.82 -32.45
CA GLU A 386 -15.08 26.45 -33.75
C GLU A 386 -14.91 24.94 -34.02
N ARG A 387 -13.72 24.39 -33.77
CA ARG A 387 -13.43 22.97 -33.96
C ARG A 387 -14.34 22.06 -33.12
N TYR A 388 -14.62 22.42 -31.88
CA TYR A 388 -15.53 21.67 -31.00
C TYR A 388 -17.02 21.91 -31.31
N SER A 389 -17.34 22.99 -32.04
CA SER A 389 -18.72 23.30 -32.47
C SER A 389 -19.05 22.72 -33.86
N ALA A 390 -18.05 22.29 -34.62
CA ALA A 390 -18.22 21.62 -35.92
C ALA A 390 -18.92 20.25 -35.76
N ASP A 391 -19.39 19.66 -36.87
CA ASP A 391 -20.03 18.33 -36.84
C ASP A 391 -19.03 17.22 -36.48
N PHE A 392 -17.81 17.31 -37.02
CA PHE A 392 -16.72 16.34 -36.85
C PHE A 392 -15.40 17.05 -36.56
N GLN A 393 -14.51 16.38 -35.84
CA GLN A 393 -13.12 16.80 -35.73
C GLN A 393 -12.18 15.60 -35.73
N THR A 394 -10.90 15.86 -35.98
CA THR A 394 -9.85 14.86 -35.91
C THR A 394 -8.86 15.20 -34.80
N TYR A 395 -8.48 14.20 -34.01
CA TYR A 395 -7.40 14.31 -33.04
C TYR A 395 -6.41 13.14 -33.19
N THR A 396 -5.16 13.35 -32.80
CA THR A 396 -4.11 12.34 -32.97
C THR A 396 -3.86 11.58 -31.67
N ILE A 397 -3.80 10.26 -31.77
CA ILE A 397 -3.26 9.37 -30.73
C ILE A 397 -2.03 8.62 -31.27
N ARG A 398 -1.37 7.83 -30.42
CA ARG A 398 -0.19 7.02 -30.83
C ARG A 398 -0.42 6.14 -32.05
N GLU A 399 -1.66 5.70 -32.28
CA GLU A 399 -2.06 4.75 -33.32
C GLU A 399 -2.53 5.44 -34.62
N GLY A 400 -2.57 6.78 -34.64
CA GLY A 400 -2.98 7.58 -35.80
C GLY A 400 -4.02 8.66 -35.49
N ALA A 401 -4.54 9.26 -36.55
CA ALA A 401 -5.62 10.24 -36.49
C ALA A 401 -6.98 9.53 -36.29
N ILE A 402 -7.74 9.98 -35.30
CA ILE A 402 -9.12 9.53 -35.03
C ILE A 402 -10.07 10.65 -35.40
N GLU A 403 -10.98 10.37 -36.32
CA GLU A 403 -12.14 11.21 -36.59
C GLU A 403 -13.25 10.91 -35.57
N VAL A 404 -13.87 11.95 -35.03
CA VAL A 404 -14.94 11.84 -34.04
C VAL A 404 -16.05 12.83 -34.36
N ALA A 405 -17.30 12.38 -34.22
CA ALA A 405 -18.46 13.27 -34.24
C ALA A 405 -18.52 14.06 -32.93
N ASN A 406 -18.65 15.39 -33.02
CA ASN A 406 -18.76 16.25 -31.84
C ASN A 406 -20.16 16.24 -31.23
N HIS A 407 -21.16 15.82 -31.99
CA HIS A 407 -22.55 15.81 -31.57
C HIS A 407 -23.17 14.41 -31.62
N VAL A 408 -24.13 14.17 -30.74
CA VAL A 408 -24.99 12.99 -30.73
C VAL A 408 -26.43 13.44 -30.90
N SER A 409 -27.11 12.92 -31.92
CA SER A 409 -28.53 13.22 -32.14
C SER A 409 -29.41 12.44 -31.16
N SER A 410 -30.29 13.14 -30.45
CA SER A 410 -31.33 12.52 -29.62
C SER A 410 -32.49 11.99 -30.46
N LEU A 411 -33.39 11.20 -29.85
CA LEU A 411 -34.64 10.77 -30.48
C LEU A 411 -35.55 11.95 -30.90
N SER A 412 -35.42 13.10 -30.24
CA SER A 412 -36.16 14.32 -30.58
C SER A 412 -35.48 15.15 -31.68
N GLY A 413 -34.34 14.69 -32.22
CA GLY A 413 -33.54 15.42 -33.22
C GLY A 413 -32.62 16.50 -32.63
N THR A 414 -32.54 16.63 -31.30
CA THR A 414 -31.63 17.58 -30.65
C THR A 414 -30.18 17.13 -30.85
N GLN A 415 -29.33 18.02 -31.37
CA GLN A 415 -27.89 17.80 -31.43
C GLN A 415 -27.26 18.08 -30.07
N LEU A 416 -26.88 17.03 -29.34
CA LEU A 416 -26.25 17.12 -28.03
C LEU A 416 -24.73 17.17 -28.20
N PRO A 417 -24.02 18.20 -27.73
CA PRO A 417 -22.57 18.24 -27.81
C PRO A 417 -21.95 17.19 -26.87
N LYS A 418 -20.98 16.42 -27.39
CA LYS A 418 -20.14 15.53 -26.57
C LYS A 418 -19.31 16.37 -25.59
N VAL A 419 -18.70 17.46 -26.06
CA VAL A 419 -17.94 18.39 -25.22
C VAL A 419 -18.52 19.79 -25.39
N SER A 420 -19.08 20.34 -24.31
CA SER A 420 -19.63 21.69 -24.29
C SER A 420 -18.52 22.72 -24.04
N VAL A 421 -18.52 23.82 -24.79
CA VAL A 421 -17.55 24.92 -24.65
C VAL A 421 -18.18 26.15 -23.99
N PRO A 422 -17.45 26.89 -23.12
CA PRO A 422 -17.92 28.16 -22.56
C PRO A 422 -18.37 29.16 -23.64
N LYS A 423 -19.45 29.88 -23.35
CA LYS A 423 -20.01 30.91 -24.26
C LYS A 423 -19.51 32.32 -23.95
N THR A 424 -18.68 32.49 -22.93
CA THR A 424 -18.14 33.80 -22.53
C THR A 424 -17.23 34.39 -23.62
N GLU A 425 -17.26 35.72 -23.72
CA GLU A 425 -16.36 36.50 -24.56
C GLU A 425 -15.35 37.30 -23.73
N ASP A 426 -15.46 37.29 -22.39
CA ASP A 426 -14.48 37.93 -21.51
C ASP A 426 -13.19 37.13 -21.46
N TRP A 427 -12.05 37.78 -21.77
CA TRP A 427 -10.77 37.09 -21.87
C TRP A 427 -10.26 36.61 -20.51
N GLY A 428 -10.67 37.24 -19.41
CA GLY A 428 -10.34 36.81 -18.06
C GLY A 428 -11.02 35.50 -17.69
N GLU A 429 -12.30 35.35 -18.01
CA GLU A 429 -13.03 34.10 -17.81
C GLU A 429 -12.49 32.97 -18.71
N VAL A 430 -12.14 33.28 -19.97
CA VAL A 430 -11.46 32.29 -20.84
C VAL A 430 -10.10 31.91 -20.26
N ALA A 431 -9.30 32.88 -19.80
CA ALA A 431 -8.00 32.62 -19.21
C ALA A 431 -8.09 31.76 -17.94
N ARG A 432 -9.07 32.04 -17.08
CA ARG A 432 -9.35 31.23 -15.88
C ARG A 432 -9.76 29.82 -16.27
N PHE A 433 -10.66 29.67 -17.25
CA PHE A 433 -11.09 28.35 -17.75
C PHE A 433 -9.91 27.54 -18.29
N LEU A 434 -9.10 28.11 -19.19
CA LEU A 434 -7.93 27.45 -19.77
C LEU A 434 -6.89 27.05 -18.69
N GLY A 435 -6.75 27.84 -17.62
CA GLY A 435 -5.80 27.57 -16.54
C GLY A 435 -6.31 26.61 -15.46
N MET A 436 -7.61 26.58 -15.17
CA MET A 436 -8.16 25.83 -14.02
C MET A 436 -8.90 24.56 -14.42
N GLU A 437 -9.70 24.63 -15.49
CA GLU A 437 -10.64 23.58 -15.87
C GLU A 437 -10.77 23.48 -17.39
N ASN A 438 -9.64 23.39 -18.10
CA ASN A 438 -9.64 23.33 -19.57
C ASN A 438 -10.49 22.15 -20.11
N LEU A 439 -10.70 22.12 -21.43
CA LEU A 439 -11.38 21.01 -22.09
C LEU A 439 -10.69 19.67 -21.79
N PRO A 440 -11.43 18.53 -21.80
CA PRO A 440 -10.82 17.22 -21.63
C PRO A 440 -9.62 17.03 -22.58
N GLY A 441 -8.54 16.42 -22.07
CA GLY A 441 -7.31 16.21 -22.84
C GLY A 441 -6.31 17.37 -22.85
N TYR A 442 -6.63 18.51 -22.24
CA TYR A 442 -5.74 19.67 -22.11
C TYR A 442 -5.36 19.92 -20.66
N PHE A 443 -4.14 20.40 -20.43
CA PHE A 443 -3.66 20.78 -19.10
C PHE A 443 -4.62 21.81 -18.44
N PRO A 444 -4.94 21.70 -17.13
CA PRO A 444 -4.44 20.73 -16.13
C PRO A 444 -5.25 19.41 -16.06
N PHE A 445 -5.91 19.02 -17.15
CA PHE A 445 -6.66 17.77 -17.31
C PHE A 445 -7.82 17.57 -16.33
N THR A 446 -8.33 18.66 -15.74
CA THR A 446 -9.39 18.64 -14.71
C THR A 446 -10.62 17.86 -15.18
N ALA A 447 -11.06 18.05 -16.43
CA ALA A 447 -12.23 17.39 -17.00
C ALA A 447 -11.95 16.02 -17.66
N GLY A 448 -10.71 15.53 -17.59
CA GLY A 448 -10.30 14.25 -18.15
C GLY A 448 -8.96 14.32 -18.90
N VAL A 449 -8.25 13.20 -18.95
CA VAL A 449 -6.90 13.10 -19.54
C VAL A 449 -6.90 12.86 -21.05
N PHE A 450 -8.07 12.59 -21.65
CA PHE A 450 -8.25 12.35 -23.08
C PHE A 450 -9.27 13.36 -23.65
N PRO A 451 -9.11 13.79 -24.91
CA PRO A 451 -10.05 14.69 -25.56
C PRO A 451 -11.49 14.16 -25.65
N PHE A 452 -11.60 12.85 -25.85
CA PHE A 452 -12.87 12.13 -25.94
C PHE A 452 -12.76 10.76 -25.26
N LYS A 453 -13.89 10.24 -24.79
CA LYS A 453 -14.05 8.85 -24.33
C LYS A 453 -13.89 7.89 -25.50
N ARG A 454 -13.43 6.66 -25.22
CA ARG A 454 -13.30 5.61 -26.24
C ARG A 454 -14.67 5.06 -26.61
N GLU A 455 -15.00 5.01 -27.90
CA GLU A 455 -16.28 4.46 -28.36
C GLU A 455 -16.32 2.92 -28.35
N SER A 456 -15.15 2.27 -28.49
CA SER A 456 -15.02 0.81 -28.61
C SER A 456 -14.74 0.08 -27.29
N GLU A 457 -14.49 0.80 -26.20
CA GLU A 457 -14.03 0.24 -24.93
C GLU A 457 -14.69 0.98 -23.75
N ASP A 458 -15.77 0.41 -23.22
CA ASP A 458 -16.43 0.92 -22.02
C ASP A 458 -15.47 0.83 -20.80
N PRO A 459 -15.58 1.74 -19.82
CA PRO A 459 -14.71 1.75 -18.63
C PRO A 459 -14.94 0.53 -17.71
N THR A 460 -15.98 -0.26 -18.00
CA THR A 460 -16.39 -1.46 -17.27
C THR A 460 -15.21 -2.38 -16.98
N ARG A 461 -15.05 -2.70 -15.69
CA ARG A 461 -14.11 -3.72 -15.22
C ARG A 461 -14.71 -4.40 -13.99
N MET A 462 -15.18 -5.63 -14.15
CA MET A 462 -15.80 -6.38 -13.06
C MET A 462 -14.75 -7.22 -12.33
N PHE A 463 -14.75 -7.13 -11.01
CA PHE A 463 -14.01 -8.03 -10.12
C PHE A 463 -14.60 -9.43 -10.18
N ALA A 464 -13.74 -10.43 -10.37
CA ALA A 464 -14.11 -11.83 -10.27
C ALA A 464 -12.95 -12.65 -9.68
N GLY A 465 -13.31 -13.65 -8.89
CA GLY A 465 -12.37 -14.56 -8.24
C GLY A 465 -13.09 -15.40 -7.21
N GLU A 466 -13.18 -16.70 -7.46
CA GLU A 466 -13.77 -17.65 -6.51
C GLU A 466 -13.34 -19.09 -6.85
N GLY A 467 -13.09 -19.89 -5.82
CA GLY A 467 -12.72 -21.29 -5.96
C GLY A 467 -11.34 -21.47 -6.59
N GLY A 468 -11.24 -22.43 -7.50
CA GLY A 468 -10.02 -22.70 -8.27
C GLY A 468 -9.88 -21.81 -9.52
N PRO A 469 -8.68 -21.77 -10.13
CA PRO A 469 -8.41 -21.14 -11.41
C PRO A 469 -9.42 -21.50 -12.51
N GLU A 470 -9.89 -22.74 -12.58
CA GLU A 470 -10.83 -23.21 -13.62
C GLU A 470 -12.19 -22.52 -13.51
N ARG A 471 -12.74 -22.44 -12.28
CA ARG A 471 -14.03 -21.79 -12.02
C ARG A 471 -13.95 -20.29 -12.28
N THR A 472 -12.86 -19.66 -11.86
CA THR A 472 -12.65 -18.23 -12.10
C THR A 472 -12.43 -17.92 -13.58
N ASN A 473 -11.69 -18.76 -14.31
CA ASN A 473 -11.53 -18.65 -15.76
C ASN A 473 -12.89 -18.72 -16.49
N ARG A 474 -13.74 -19.69 -16.12
CA ARG A 474 -15.12 -19.79 -16.63
C ARG A 474 -15.92 -18.52 -16.40
N ARG A 475 -15.80 -17.90 -15.21
CA ARG A 475 -16.46 -16.64 -14.90
C ARG A 475 -15.90 -15.48 -15.73
N PHE A 476 -14.59 -15.42 -15.99
CA PHE A 476 -14.01 -14.41 -16.88
C PHE A 476 -14.56 -14.53 -18.30
N HIS A 477 -14.66 -15.74 -18.86
CA HIS A 477 -15.24 -15.96 -20.19
C HIS A 477 -16.72 -15.55 -20.25
N PHE A 478 -17.49 -15.85 -19.20
CA PHE A 478 -18.87 -15.39 -19.07
C PHE A 478 -18.99 -13.86 -19.04
N LEU A 479 -18.14 -13.17 -18.28
CA LEU A 479 -18.17 -11.71 -18.19
C LEU A 479 -17.69 -11.02 -19.48
N ALA A 480 -16.84 -11.69 -20.26
CA ALA A 480 -16.25 -11.14 -21.49
C ALA A 480 -17.01 -11.51 -22.77
N SER A 481 -17.96 -12.44 -22.75
CA SER A 481 -18.56 -13.06 -23.95
C SER A 481 -19.15 -12.08 -24.95
N ASP A 482 -19.75 -10.98 -24.48
CA ASP A 482 -20.43 -9.98 -25.31
C ASP A 482 -19.69 -8.64 -25.37
N GLN A 483 -18.40 -8.62 -25.00
CA GLN A 483 -17.59 -7.40 -24.96
C GLN A 483 -16.53 -7.40 -26.07
N ALA A 484 -16.35 -6.25 -26.72
CA ALA A 484 -15.31 -6.07 -27.75
C ALA A 484 -13.87 -6.13 -27.19
N ALA A 485 -13.72 -5.91 -25.88
CA ALA A 485 -12.44 -5.92 -25.17
C ALA A 485 -12.56 -6.76 -23.88
N ALA A 486 -11.53 -7.56 -23.59
CA ALA A 486 -11.45 -8.39 -22.39
C ALA A 486 -10.73 -7.62 -21.27
N ARG A 487 -11.49 -7.00 -20.36
CA ARG A 487 -10.97 -6.23 -19.22
C ARG A 487 -11.19 -6.99 -17.92
N LEU A 488 -10.25 -7.87 -17.57
CA LEU A 488 -10.36 -8.77 -16.42
C LEU A 488 -9.90 -8.09 -15.13
N SER A 489 -10.51 -8.39 -13.99
CA SER A 489 -10.02 -8.00 -12.67
C SER A 489 -10.07 -9.17 -11.71
N THR A 490 -8.91 -9.60 -11.23
CA THR A 490 -8.74 -10.81 -10.44
C THR A 490 -8.75 -10.49 -8.95
N ALA A 491 -9.67 -11.13 -8.21
CA ALA A 491 -9.70 -11.16 -6.75
C ALA A 491 -9.08 -12.47 -6.24
N PHE A 492 -8.04 -12.39 -5.41
CA PHE A 492 -7.35 -13.56 -4.85
C PHE A 492 -7.89 -13.93 -3.48
N ASP A 493 -7.88 -15.22 -3.14
CA ASP A 493 -8.33 -15.69 -1.84
C ASP A 493 -7.39 -15.22 -0.71
N SER A 494 -7.86 -15.25 0.54
CA SER A 494 -7.05 -14.80 1.67
C SER A 494 -5.76 -15.61 1.89
N VAL A 495 -5.67 -16.84 1.37
CA VAL A 495 -4.46 -17.66 1.46
C VAL A 495 -3.38 -17.09 0.52
N THR A 496 -3.76 -16.83 -0.72
CA THR A 496 -2.92 -16.19 -1.75
C THR A 496 -2.55 -14.76 -1.35
N LEU A 497 -3.50 -13.96 -0.84
CA LEU A 497 -3.26 -12.58 -0.40
C LEU A 497 -2.17 -12.46 0.67
N TYR A 498 -1.96 -13.51 1.46
CA TYR A 498 -0.95 -13.56 2.52
C TYR A 498 0.31 -14.37 2.14
N GLY A 499 0.49 -14.69 0.85
CA GLY A 499 1.67 -15.39 0.35
C GLY A 499 1.80 -16.81 0.90
N ARG A 500 0.68 -17.49 1.16
CA ARG A 500 0.68 -18.86 1.69
C ARG A 500 0.19 -19.85 0.64
N ASP A 501 0.62 -21.09 0.80
CA ASP A 501 0.10 -22.21 0.05
C ASP A 501 -1.18 -22.78 0.70
N PRO A 502 -2.11 -23.36 -0.07
CA PRO A 502 -3.22 -24.13 0.49
C PRO A 502 -2.70 -25.29 1.35
N ALA A 503 -3.32 -25.52 2.50
CA ALA A 503 -2.91 -26.57 3.44
C ALA A 503 -4.11 -27.22 4.14
N LYS A 504 -3.94 -28.47 4.60
CA LYS A 504 -4.95 -29.23 5.36
C LYS A 504 -5.25 -28.64 6.74
N ARG A 505 -4.36 -27.80 7.28
CA ARG A 505 -4.54 -27.14 8.58
C ARG A 505 -5.85 -26.33 8.56
N PRO A 506 -6.77 -26.51 9.53
CA PRO A 506 -8.07 -25.83 9.51
C PRO A 506 -8.00 -24.31 9.33
N ASP A 507 -6.98 -23.66 9.92
CA ASP A 507 -6.71 -22.21 9.79
C ASP A 507 -6.58 -21.73 8.35
N ILE A 508 -6.11 -22.61 7.45
CA ILE A 508 -5.88 -22.35 6.03
C ILE A 508 -6.98 -23.01 5.20
N TYR A 509 -7.25 -24.31 5.42
CA TYR A 509 -8.21 -25.09 4.63
C TYR A 509 -9.60 -24.46 4.55
N GLY A 510 -10.07 -23.86 5.65
CA GLY A 510 -11.35 -23.16 5.70
C GLY A 510 -11.45 -21.97 4.74
N LYS A 511 -10.30 -21.41 4.33
CA LYS A 511 -10.18 -20.16 3.55
C LYS A 511 -9.79 -20.34 2.09
N VAL A 512 -9.22 -21.50 1.73
CA VAL A 512 -8.78 -21.81 0.35
C VAL A 512 -9.95 -21.62 -0.63
N GLY A 513 -9.79 -20.75 -1.62
CA GLY A 513 -10.77 -20.47 -2.68
C GLY A 513 -12.03 -19.73 -2.23
N ASN A 514 -12.07 -19.23 -0.99
CA ASN A 514 -13.16 -18.39 -0.49
C ASN A 514 -12.81 -16.91 -0.64
N SER A 515 -13.80 -16.10 -1.04
CA SER A 515 -13.66 -14.65 -1.25
C SER A 515 -12.60 -14.27 -2.30
N GLY A 516 -12.25 -15.20 -3.18
CA GLY A 516 -11.21 -15.02 -4.19
C GLY A 516 -10.76 -16.34 -4.79
N VAL A 517 -9.95 -16.28 -5.85
CA VAL A 517 -9.34 -17.45 -6.48
C VAL A 517 -8.07 -17.89 -5.72
N SER A 518 -7.89 -19.20 -5.53
CA SER A 518 -6.67 -19.78 -4.95
C SER A 518 -5.60 -19.97 -6.04
N VAL A 519 -4.52 -19.19 -5.99
CA VAL A 519 -3.39 -19.26 -6.94
C VAL A 519 -2.08 -19.33 -6.17
N CYS A 520 -1.36 -20.44 -6.28
CA CYS A 520 -0.11 -20.65 -5.54
C CYS A 520 1.07 -21.08 -6.42
N THR A 521 0.85 -21.30 -7.71
CA THR A 521 1.87 -21.74 -8.67
C THR A 521 1.76 -21.00 -10.01
N LEU A 522 2.79 -21.10 -10.85
CA LEU A 522 2.74 -20.61 -12.23
C LEU A 522 1.65 -21.34 -13.06
N ASP A 523 1.45 -22.64 -12.83
CA ASP A 523 0.45 -23.41 -13.56
C ASP A 523 -0.99 -22.99 -13.21
N ASP A 524 -1.25 -22.61 -11.95
CA ASP A 524 -2.52 -21.98 -11.58
C ASP A 524 -2.78 -20.69 -12.37
N ALA A 525 -1.75 -19.85 -12.58
CA ALA A 525 -1.88 -18.63 -13.37
C ALA A 525 -2.11 -18.90 -14.86
N LYS A 526 -1.49 -19.94 -15.42
CA LYS A 526 -1.74 -20.39 -16.80
C LYS A 526 -3.20 -20.80 -17.00
N ILE A 527 -3.75 -21.61 -16.10
CA ILE A 527 -5.16 -22.03 -16.13
C ILE A 527 -6.09 -20.84 -15.94
N LEU A 528 -5.76 -19.93 -15.02
CA LEU A 528 -6.61 -18.78 -14.72
C LEU A 528 -6.85 -17.89 -15.95
N TYR A 529 -5.83 -17.70 -16.79
CA TYR A 529 -5.88 -16.80 -17.94
C TYR A 529 -5.93 -17.51 -19.30
N SER A 530 -6.12 -18.84 -19.33
CA SER A 530 -6.21 -19.57 -20.60
C SER A 530 -7.43 -19.14 -21.43
N GLY A 531 -7.28 -19.20 -22.75
CA GLY A 531 -8.28 -18.71 -23.71
C GLY A 531 -8.33 -17.19 -23.87
N PHE A 532 -7.54 -16.42 -23.12
CA PHE A 532 -7.36 -14.98 -23.32
C PHE A 532 -5.94 -14.68 -23.80
N ASP A 533 -5.79 -14.19 -25.03
CA ASP A 533 -4.48 -13.72 -25.50
C ASP A 533 -4.06 -12.46 -24.72
N LEU A 534 -3.06 -12.64 -23.84
CA LEU A 534 -2.56 -11.62 -22.91
C LEU A 534 -1.73 -10.53 -23.60
N CYS A 535 -1.32 -10.74 -24.86
CA CYS A 535 -0.62 -9.75 -25.69
C CYS A 535 -1.56 -9.03 -26.67
N ARG A 536 -2.84 -9.41 -26.73
CA ARG A 536 -3.81 -8.75 -27.60
C ARG A 536 -4.06 -7.31 -27.12
N PRO A 537 -4.07 -6.30 -28.02
CA PRO A 537 -4.29 -4.92 -27.61
C PRO A 537 -5.63 -4.69 -26.89
N SER A 538 -6.65 -5.51 -27.15
CA SER A 538 -7.96 -5.43 -26.52
C SER A 538 -8.11 -6.28 -25.24
N THR A 539 -7.03 -6.89 -24.75
CA THR A 539 -7.01 -7.65 -23.48
C THR A 539 -6.22 -6.88 -22.43
N SER A 540 -6.75 -6.77 -21.22
CA SER A 540 -6.09 -6.12 -20.09
C SER A 540 -6.49 -6.75 -18.76
N VAL A 541 -5.52 -7.17 -17.97
CA VAL A 541 -5.75 -7.86 -16.68
C VAL A 541 -5.33 -6.99 -15.51
N SER A 542 -6.21 -6.85 -14.51
CA SER A 542 -5.91 -6.21 -13.23
C SER A 542 -5.75 -7.25 -12.13
N LEU A 543 -4.68 -7.17 -11.35
CA LEU A 543 -4.33 -8.09 -10.27
C LEU A 543 -4.47 -7.38 -8.92
N THR A 544 -5.50 -7.72 -8.14
CA THR A 544 -5.72 -7.10 -6.82
C THR A 544 -4.96 -7.87 -5.74
N ILE A 545 -3.65 -7.61 -5.69
CA ILE A 545 -2.69 -8.27 -4.80
C ILE A 545 -1.67 -7.24 -4.29
N ASN A 546 -1.26 -7.34 -3.02
CA ASN A 546 -0.35 -6.38 -2.38
C ASN A 546 0.89 -7.07 -1.79
N GLY A 547 0.78 -7.71 -0.62
CA GLY A 547 1.91 -8.34 0.07
C GLY A 547 2.81 -9.21 -0.82
N PRO A 548 2.26 -10.25 -1.48
CA PRO A 548 3.00 -11.08 -2.42
C PRO A 548 2.84 -10.64 -3.90
N ALA A 549 2.53 -9.36 -4.15
CA ALA A 549 2.37 -8.84 -5.51
C ALA A 549 3.54 -9.14 -6.45
N PRO A 550 4.83 -9.05 -6.05
CA PRO A 550 5.95 -9.39 -6.93
C PRO A 550 5.90 -10.84 -7.42
N MET A 551 5.52 -11.78 -6.56
CA MET A 551 5.45 -13.21 -6.90
C MET A 551 4.30 -13.49 -7.87
N VAL A 552 3.12 -12.95 -7.57
CA VAL A 552 1.92 -13.15 -8.41
C VAL A 552 2.07 -12.43 -9.76
N LEU A 553 2.72 -11.27 -9.79
CA LEU A 553 3.08 -10.60 -11.04
C LEU A 553 4.07 -11.44 -11.85
N ALA A 554 5.07 -12.05 -11.22
CA ALA A 554 6.00 -12.94 -11.90
C ALA A 554 5.31 -14.21 -12.44
N PHE A 555 4.32 -14.77 -11.73
CA PHE A 555 3.45 -15.81 -12.29
C PHE A 555 2.70 -15.32 -13.53
N PHE A 556 2.06 -14.15 -13.46
CA PHE A 556 1.30 -13.59 -14.58
C PHE A 556 2.18 -13.33 -15.82
N LEU A 557 3.34 -12.69 -15.65
CA LEU A 557 4.24 -12.39 -16.76
C LEU A 557 4.81 -13.66 -17.38
N ASN A 558 5.17 -14.67 -16.58
CA ASN A 558 5.58 -15.97 -17.12
C ASN A 558 4.43 -16.69 -17.84
N ALA A 559 3.19 -16.61 -17.34
CA ALA A 559 2.03 -17.16 -18.05
C ALA A 559 1.82 -16.49 -19.42
N ALA A 560 1.98 -15.16 -19.52
CA ALA A 560 1.92 -14.43 -20.79
C ALA A 560 3.07 -14.80 -21.74
N ILE A 561 4.28 -15.00 -21.22
CA ILE A 561 5.44 -15.44 -22.01
C ILE A 561 5.21 -16.85 -22.54
N ASP A 562 4.85 -17.78 -21.66
CA ASP A 562 4.62 -19.18 -22.01
C ASP A 562 3.48 -19.32 -23.02
N GLN A 563 2.44 -18.48 -22.93
CA GLN A 563 1.37 -18.44 -23.92
C GLN A 563 1.87 -18.12 -25.35
N GLN A 564 2.83 -17.21 -25.50
CA GLN A 564 3.38 -16.87 -26.82
C GLN A 564 4.44 -17.89 -27.28
N VAL A 565 5.12 -18.56 -26.35
CA VAL A 565 5.97 -19.72 -26.68
C VAL A 565 5.11 -20.88 -27.20
N GLU A 566 3.97 -21.14 -26.55
CA GLU A 566 2.98 -22.11 -27.00
C GLU A 566 2.48 -21.79 -28.41
N ARG A 567 2.07 -20.53 -28.66
CA ARG A 567 1.66 -20.06 -29.98
C ARG A 567 2.75 -20.29 -31.04
N HIS A 568 4.00 -19.94 -30.72
CA HIS A 568 5.14 -20.17 -31.61
C HIS A 568 5.31 -21.67 -31.96
N LEU A 569 5.19 -22.55 -30.97
CA LEU A 569 5.28 -24.00 -31.16
C LEU A 569 4.09 -24.59 -31.92
N MET A 570 2.89 -24.04 -31.74
CA MET A 570 1.71 -24.41 -32.54
C MET A 570 1.91 -24.04 -34.01
N GLU A 571 2.39 -22.83 -34.28
CA GLU A 571 2.67 -22.34 -35.64
C GLU A 571 3.81 -23.12 -36.32
N SER A 572 4.81 -23.55 -35.55
CA SER A 572 5.93 -24.35 -36.07
C SER A 572 5.65 -25.87 -36.09
N GLY A 573 4.52 -26.33 -35.56
CA GLY A 573 4.18 -27.75 -35.41
C GLY A 573 5.03 -28.52 -34.40
N GLY A 574 5.71 -27.83 -33.47
CA GLY A 574 6.64 -28.43 -32.50
C GLY A 574 6.03 -28.78 -31.14
N LEU A 575 4.81 -28.33 -30.84
CA LEU A 575 4.21 -28.42 -29.50
C LEU A 575 4.08 -29.86 -28.99
N ASP A 576 3.55 -30.77 -29.82
CA ASP A 576 3.33 -32.17 -29.42
C ASP A 576 4.64 -32.90 -29.13
N GLU A 577 5.67 -32.64 -29.92
CA GLU A 577 6.99 -33.25 -29.73
C GLU A 577 7.69 -32.75 -28.47
N VAL A 578 7.58 -31.44 -28.17
CA VAL A 578 8.07 -30.85 -26.93
C VAL A 578 7.34 -31.44 -25.72
N ARG A 579 6.00 -31.51 -25.75
CA ARG A 579 5.21 -32.13 -24.67
C ARG A 579 5.60 -33.59 -24.47
N ARG A 580 5.75 -34.37 -25.54
CA ARG A 580 6.14 -35.78 -25.47
C ARG A 580 7.51 -35.96 -24.84
N THR A 581 8.49 -35.18 -25.27
CA THR A 581 9.86 -35.24 -24.77
C THR A 581 9.94 -34.89 -23.29
N LEU A 582 9.34 -33.77 -22.89
CA LEU A 582 9.37 -33.33 -21.49
C LEU A 582 8.51 -34.23 -20.60
N SER A 583 7.40 -34.79 -21.08
CA SER A 583 6.63 -35.80 -20.35
C SER A 583 7.49 -37.01 -19.98
N LEU A 584 8.31 -37.51 -20.91
CA LEU A 584 9.21 -38.64 -20.66
C LEU A 584 10.31 -38.26 -19.66
N GLU A 585 10.81 -37.02 -19.73
CA GLU A 585 11.80 -36.53 -18.78
C GLU A 585 11.24 -36.43 -17.35
N PHE A 586 10.05 -35.83 -17.17
CA PHE A 586 9.40 -35.76 -15.87
C PHE A 586 9.03 -37.15 -15.34
N ALA A 587 8.57 -38.05 -16.20
CA ALA A 587 8.29 -39.43 -15.83
C ALA A 587 9.56 -40.15 -15.31
N ALA A 588 10.74 -39.86 -15.88
CA ALA A 588 12.01 -40.39 -15.40
C ALA A 588 12.38 -39.89 -13.98
N ARG A 589 11.86 -38.73 -13.58
CA ARG A 589 11.97 -38.16 -12.22
C ARG A 589 10.84 -38.59 -11.28
N GLY A 590 9.96 -39.50 -11.72
CA GLY A 590 8.80 -39.94 -10.93
C GLY A 590 7.66 -38.93 -10.86
N ALA A 591 7.63 -37.95 -11.77
CA ALA A 591 6.62 -36.91 -11.84
C ALA A 591 5.79 -37.02 -13.14
N SER A 592 4.60 -36.44 -13.15
CA SER A 592 3.74 -36.37 -14.34
C SER A 592 3.35 -34.93 -14.62
N LEU A 593 3.31 -34.55 -15.90
CA LEU A 593 2.78 -33.25 -16.27
C LEU A 593 1.29 -33.16 -15.89
N PRO A 594 0.83 -31.99 -15.40
CA PRO A 594 -0.56 -31.75 -15.09
C PRO A 594 -1.45 -31.92 -16.33
N ILE A 595 -2.66 -32.45 -16.09
CA ILE A 595 -3.71 -32.54 -17.09
C ILE A 595 -4.52 -31.24 -17.02
N GLY A 596 -4.76 -30.62 -18.17
CA GLY A 596 -5.59 -29.42 -18.25
C GLY A 596 -7.05 -29.69 -17.88
N PRO A 597 -7.87 -28.64 -17.68
CA PRO A 597 -9.29 -28.81 -17.39
C PRO A 597 -10.01 -29.59 -18.50
N GLU A 598 -10.86 -30.55 -18.12
CA GLU A 598 -11.61 -31.40 -19.05
C GLU A 598 -12.70 -30.61 -19.82
N ASP A 599 -13.37 -29.67 -19.14
CA ASP A 599 -14.46 -28.86 -19.69
C ASP A 599 -14.07 -27.38 -19.83
N LEU A 600 -13.81 -26.95 -21.07
CA LEU A 600 -13.50 -25.55 -21.39
C LEU A 600 -14.78 -24.70 -21.53
N PRO A 601 -14.78 -23.44 -21.06
CA PRO A 601 -15.92 -22.55 -21.22
C PRO A 601 -16.15 -22.17 -22.68
N ALA A 602 -17.36 -21.71 -23.00
CA ALA A 602 -17.69 -21.24 -24.34
C ALA A 602 -16.77 -20.06 -24.75
N GLY A 603 -16.24 -20.10 -25.97
CA GLY A 603 -15.31 -19.09 -26.49
C GLY A 603 -13.83 -19.33 -26.15
N HIS A 604 -13.51 -20.34 -25.34
CA HIS A 604 -12.14 -20.71 -25.02
C HIS A 604 -11.48 -21.49 -26.17
N ASP A 605 -10.36 -20.99 -26.68
CA ASP A 605 -9.66 -21.54 -27.86
C ASP A 605 -8.54 -22.55 -27.53
N GLY A 606 -8.27 -22.78 -26.23
CA GLY A 606 -7.27 -23.72 -25.75
C GLY A 606 -5.89 -23.10 -25.48
N LEU A 607 -5.69 -21.85 -25.91
CA LEU A 607 -4.42 -21.13 -25.77
C LEU A 607 -4.02 -20.97 -24.29
N GLY A 608 -2.79 -21.35 -23.96
CA GLY A 608 -2.19 -21.26 -22.63
C GLY A 608 -2.23 -22.57 -21.84
N LEU A 609 -2.86 -23.63 -22.38
CA LEU A 609 -2.90 -24.96 -21.78
C LEU A 609 -1.87 -25.92 -22.40
N GLY A 610 -1.38 -25.63 -23.60
CA GLY A 610 -0.40 -26.45 -24.33
C GLY A 610 0.94 -26.57 -23.61
N LEU A 611 1.34 -25.60 -22.79
CA LEU A 611 2.54 -25.66 -21.95
C LEU A 611 2.25 -25.77 -20.44
N LEU A 612 1.08 -26.31 -20.05
CA LEU A 612 0.79 -26.55 -18.64
C LEU A 612 1.81 -27.53 -18.01
N GLY A 613 2.44 -27.14 -16.90
CA GLY A 613 3.55 -27.86 -16.24
C GLY A 613 4.92 -27.66 -16.89
N ILE A 614 5.01 -26.96 -18.03
CA ILE A 614 6.25 -26.74 -18.77
C ILE A 614 6.57 -25.24 -18.80
N PRO A 615 7.62 -24.76 -18.13
CA PRO A 615 8.11 -23.40 -18.29
C PRO A 615 8.60 -23.16 -19.72
N GLY A 616 8.25 -22.02 -20.33
CA GLY A 616 8.54 -21.74 -21.74
C GLY A 616 10.02 -21.79 -22.10
N HIS A 617 10.93 -21.48 -21.16
CA HIS A 617 12.38 -21.54 -21.40
C HIS A 617 12.92 -22.97 -21.61
N ARG A 618 12.15 -23.99 -21.21
CA ARG A 618 12.47 -25.41 -21.49
C ARG A 618 11.84 -25.91 -22.78
N ALA A 619 10.86 -25.20 -23.31
CA ALA A 619 10.08 -25.60 -24.48
C ALA A 619 10.74 -25.19 -25.81
N VAL A 620 11.63 -24.18 -25.78
CA VAL A 620 12.36 -23.65 -26.95
C VAL A 620 13.80 -23.31 -26.57
N ASP A 621 14.65 -23.03 -27.56
CA ASP A 621 16.03 -22.60 -27.31
C ASP A 621 16.11 -21.20 -26.67
N SER A 622 17.29 -20.90 -26.10
CA SER A 622 17.51 -19.67 -25.33
C SER A 622 17.39 -18.37 -26.14
N GLU A 623 17.65 -18.40 -27.45
CA GLU A 623 17.55 -17.22 -28.31
C GLU A 623 16.08 -16.94 -28.63
N THR A 624 15.35 -17.98 -29.03
CA THR A 624 13.90 -17.91 -29.27
C THR A 624 13.15 -17.45 -28.02
N TYR A 625 13.44 -18.02 -26.85
CA TYR A 625 12.80 -17.62 -25.60
C TYR A 625 13.05 -16.15 -25.26
N ARG A 626 14.30 -15.67 -25.37
CA ARG A 626 14.64 -14.26 -25.08
C ARG A 626 13.93 -13.29 -26.01
N ARG A 627 13.83 -13.61 -27.30
CA ARG A 627 13.08 -12.81 -28.28
C ARG A 627 11.60 -12.72 -27.92
N ILE A 628 10.96 -13.85 -27.64
CA ILE A 628 9.53 -13.90 -27.28
C ILE A 628 9.29 -13.15 -25.95
N LYS A 629 10.14 -13.37 -24.94
CA LYS A 629 10.08 -12.67 -23.65
C LYS A 629 10.12 -11.15 -23.83
N ALA A 630 11.07 -10.64 -24.62
CA ALA A 630 11.18 -9.20 -24.88
C ALA A 630 9.95 -8.63 -25.62
N GLU A 631 9.41 -9.36 -26.60
CA GLU A 631 8.20 -8.96 -27.31
C GLU A 631 6.98 -8.91 -26.38
N VAL A 632 6.79 -9.94 -25.56
CA VAL A 632 5.67 -10.04 -24.61
C VAL A 632 5.72 -8.90 -23.60
N LEU A 633 6.88 -8.65 -23.00
CA LEU A 633 7.06 -7.57 -22.00
C LEU A 633 6.74 -6.18 -22.57
N GLY A 634 7.02 -5.95 -23.87
CA GLY A 634 6.67 -4.70 -24.56
C GLY A 634 5.17 -4.56 -24.92
N ARG A 635 4.42 -5.67 -24.97
CA ARG A 635 3.02 -5.70 -25.46
C ARG A 635 1.99 -5.95 -24.37
N VAL A 636 2.33 -6.70 -23.32
CA VAL A 636 1.42 -7.10 -22.24
C VAL A 636 0.75 -5.90 -21.57
N ARG A 637 -0.56 -5.98 -21.35
CA ARG A 637 -1.38 -4.90 -20.78
C ARG A 637 -2.02 -5.31 -19.47
N GLY A 638 -1.91 -4.47 -18.46
CA GLY A 638 -2.53 -4.75 -17.18
C GLY A 638 -2.13 -3.81 -16.06
N THR A 639 -2.53 -4.18 -14.86
CA THR A 639 -2.25 -3.44 -13.64
C THR A 639 -2.01 -4.45 -12.52
N VAL A 640 -0.98 -4.25 -11.70
CA VAL A 640 -0.89 -4.88 -10.39
C VAL A 640 -1.17 -3.83 -9.33
N GLN A 641 -1.89 -4.19 -8.26
CA GLN A 641 -2.27 -3.21 -7.25
C GLN A 641 -1.07 -2.74 -6.42
N ALA A 642 -0.39 -3.64 -5.72
CA ALA A 642 0.97 -3.47 -5.20
C ALA A 642 1.24 -2.23 -4.32
N ASP A 643 0.21 -1.53 -3.83
CA ASP A 643 0.37 -0.34 -3.00
C ASP A 643 0.56 -0.75 -1.55
N ILE A 644 1.81 -0.80 -1.11
CA ILE A 644 2.17 -1.20 0.26
C ILE A 644 1.88 -0.12 1.31
N LEU A 645 1.80 1.16 0.92
CA LEU A 645 1.61 2.25 1.88
C LEU A 645 0.20 2.19 2.45
N LYS A 646 -0.81 1.91 1.62
CA LYS A 646 -2.19 1.71 2.11
C LYS A 646 -2.35 0.46 3.00
N GLU A 647 -1.45 -0.52 2.90
CA GLU A 647 -1.55 -1.77 3.68
C GLU A 647 -1.32 -1.51 5.15
N ASP A 648 -0.31 -0.69 5.48
CA ASP A 648 -0.05 -0.28 6.85
C ASP A 648 -1.11 0.72 7.36
N GLN A 649 -1.57 1.61 6.48
CA GLN A 649 -2.54 2.65 6.82
C GLN A 649 -3.95 2.09 7.10
N ALA A 650 -4.41 1.08 6.36
CA ALA A 650 -5.79 0.60 6.43
C ALA A 650 -6.00 -0.91 6.20
N GLN A 651 -5.44 -1.50 5.13
CA GLN A 651 -5.89 -2.82 4.66
C GLN A 651 -5.31 -4.02 5.44
N ASN A 652 -4.19 -3.86 6.14
CA ASN A 652 -3.56 -4.86 7.01
C ASN A 652 -3.17 -6.19 6.31
N THR A 653 -2.84 -6.20 5.01
CA THR A 653 -2.32 -7.39 4.29
C THR A 653 -0.82 -7.32 3.99
N CYS A 654 -0.09 -6.42 4.65
CA CYS A 654 1.36 -6.40 4.60
C CYS A 654 1.96 -7.66 5.24
N ILE A 655 2.78 -8.40 4.50
CA ILE A 655 3.42 -9.63 4.98
C ILE A 655 4.93 -9.46 5.25
N PHE A 656 5.59 -8.55 4.54
CA PHE A 656 7.01 -8.24 4.71
C PHE A 656 7.22 -6.97 5.53
N SER A 657 8.43 -6.72 6.02
CA SER A 657 8.75 -5.41 6.57
C SER A 657 8.47 -4.30 5.55
N THR A 658 8.00 -3.13 6.00
CA THR A 658 7.62 -2.02 5.11
C THR A 658 8.76 -1.61 4.18
N ASP A 659 9.99 -1.55 4.71
CA ASP A 659 11.19 -1.21 3.94
C ASP A 659 11.47 -2.26 2.85
N PHE A 660 11.39 -3.55 3.18
CA PHE A 660 11.60 -4.61 2.20
C PHE A 660 10.50 -4.65 1.14
N ALA A 661 9.24 -4.42 1.53
CA ALA A 661 8.14 -4.35 0.60
C ALA A 661 8.25 -3.15 -0.36
N LEU A 662 8.67 -1.97 0.12
CA LEU A 662 8.99 -0.82 -0.74
C LEU A 662 10.14 -1.14 -1.70
N LYS A 663 11.17 -1.85 -1.21
CA LYS A 663 12.28 -2.34 -2.04
C LYS A 663 11.79 -3.24 -3.17
N LEU A 664 10.93 -4.21 -2.86
CA LEU A 664 10.32 -5.08 -3.88
C LEU A 664 9.50 -4.30 -4.92
N GLN A 665 8.77 -3.26 -4.50
CA GLN A 665 8.06 -2.37 -5.43
C GLN A 665 9.01 -1.60 -6.35
N GLY A 666 10.10 -1.06 -5.81
CA GLY A 666 11.12 -0.40 -6.62
C GLY A 666 11.80 -1.35 -7.60
N ASP A 667 12.03 -2.61 -7.21
CA ASP A 667 12.63 -3.62 -8.08
C ASP A 667 11.73 -3.99 -9.27
N ILE A 668 10.41 -4.06 -9.05
CA ILE A 668 9.43 -4.23 -10.14
C ILE A 668 9.56 -3.07 -11.13
N GLN A 669 9.59 -1.82 -10.63
CA GLN A 669 9.65 -0.64 -11.49
C GLN A 669 10.98 -0.52 -12.23
N GLU A 670 12.10 -0.85 -11.58
CA GLU A 670 13.42 -0.92 -12.21
C GLU A 670 13.41 -1.93 -13.36
N TYR A 671 12.96 -3.15 -13.09
CA TYR A 671 12.85 -4.20 -14.10
C TYR A 671 11.94 -3.78 -15.27
N PHE A 672 10.82 -3.10 -14.99
CA PHE A 672 9.92 -2.58 -16.01
C PHE A 672 10.60 -1.54 -16.91
N SER A 673 11.40 -0.66 -16.31
CA SER A 673 12.12 0.39 -17.02
C SER A 673 13.20 -0.20 -17.93
N GLU A 674 13.99 -1.15 -17.41
CA GLU A 674 15.06 -1.84 -18.14
C GLU A 674 14.53 -2.71 -19.28
N ASN A 675 13.37 -3.36 -19.09
CA ASN A 675 12.77 -4.28 -20.06
C ASN A 675 11.67 -3.65 -20.91
N SER A 676 11.53 -2.31 -20.89
CA SER A 676 10.54 -1.56 -21.68
C SER A 676 9.08 -2.01 -21.49
N VAL A 677 8.71 -2.38 -20.26
CA VAL A 677 7.33 -2.71 -19.89
C VAL A 677 6.53 -1.41 -19.75
N ARG A 678 5.93 -0.96 -20.86
CA ARG A 678 5.29 0.37 -20.98
C ARG A 678 3.76 0.38 -20.88
N ASN A 679 3.15 -0.80 -20.96
CA ASN A 679 1.70 -0.97 -21.04
C ASN A 679 1.11 -1.67 -19.80
N PHE A 680 1.95 -1.94 -18.80
CA PHE A 680 1.56 -2.51 -17.52
C PHE A 680 1.81 -1.50 -16.40
N TYR A 681 0.80 -1.25 -15.57
CA TYR A 681 0.93 -0.38 -14.41
C TYR A 681 1.56 -1.17 -13.26
N SER A 682 2.74 -0.72 -12.80
CA SER A 682 3.54 -1.37 -11.75
C SER A 682 2.94 -1.19 -10.35
N VAL A 683 2.11 -0.15 -10.17
CA VAL A 683 1.40 0.13 -8.93
C VAL A 683 0.05 0.80 -9.24
N SER A 684 -0.97 0.40 -8.49
CA SER A 684 -2.27 1.07 -8.42
C SER A 684 -2.45 1.70 -7.04
N ILE A 685 -2.03 2.95 -6.91
CA ILE A 685 -2.07 3.74 -5.67
C ILE A 685 -3.52 3.92 -5.24
N SER A 686 -3.89 3.39 -4.08
CA SER A 686 -5.30 3.09 -3.76
C SER A 686 -5.79 3.74 -2.48
N GLY A 687 -6.85 4.55 -2.62
CA GLY A 687 -7.66 5.11 -1.55
C GLY A 687 -8.86 4.27 -1.15
N TYR A 688 -9.33 3.38 -2.03
CA TYR A 688 -10.54 2.58 -1.80
C TYR A 688 -10.58 1.95 -0.40
N HIS A 689 -9.52 1.23 -0.04
CA HIS A 689 -9.42 0.51 1.23
C HIS A 689 -9.36 1.45 2.45
N MET A 690 -8.81 2.65 2.30
CA MET A 690 -8.81 3.67 3.36
C MET A 690 -10.22 4.21 3.60
N ALA A 691 -10.98 4.47 2.53
CA ALA A 691 -12.38 4.87 2.63
C ALA A 691 -13.27 3.77 3.25
N GLU A 692 -13.12 2.54 2.78
CA GLU A 692 -13.86 1.39 3.32
C GLU A 692 -13.54 1.12 4.79
N ALA A 693 -12.32 1.44 5.25
CA ALA A 693 -11.93 1.33 6.65
C ALA A 693 -12.50 2.44 7.56
N GLY A 694 -12.86 3.60 7.00
CA GLY A 694 -13.13 4.75 7.86
C GLY A 694 -13.11 6.11 7.21
N ALA A 695 -12.21 6.30 6.24
CA ALA A 695 -11.81 7.62 5.78
C ALA A 695 -12.96 8.33 5.04
N ASN A 696 -13.16 9.61 5.35
CA ASN A 696 -14.01 10.48 4.55
C ASN A 696 -13.35 10.76 3.17
N PRO A 697 -14.09 11.36 2.21
CA PRO A 697 -13.58 11.57 0.85
C PRO A 697 -12.30 12.41 0.78
N ILE A 698 -12.17 13.42 1.66
CA ILE A 698 -11.01 14.33 1.70
C ILE A 698 -9.78 13.55 2.19
N THR A 699 -9.90 12.83 3.30
CA THR A 699 -8.81 12.03 3.87
C THR A 699 -8.40 10.91 2.91
N GLN A 700 -9.36 10.24 2.27
CA GLN A 700 -9.08 9.28 1.20
C GLN A 700 -8.22 9.93 0.10
N LEU A 701 -8.68 11.03 -0.47
CA LEU A 701 -8.03 11.67 -1.61
C LEU A 701 -6.62 12.16 -1.24
N ALA A 702 -6.49 12.83 -0.10
CA ALA A 702 -5.21 13.34 0.38
C ALA A 702 -4.19 12.23 0.63
N PHE A 703 -4.55 11.18 1.37
CA PHE A 703 -3.61 10.09 1.65
C PHE A 703 -3.23 9.33 0.39
N THR A 704 -4.16 9.15 -0.55
CA THR A 704 -3.88 8.46 -1.81
C THR A 704 -2.88 9.24 -2.68
N LEU A 705 -3.10 10.55 -2.87
CA LEU A 705 -2.16 11.38 -3.64
C LEU A 705 -0.81 11.48 -2.94
N ALA A 706 -0.80 11.62 -1.60
CA ALA A 706 0.42 11.66 -0.83
C ALA A 706 1.23 10.34 -0.96
N ASN A 707 0.56 9.18 -0.94
CA ASN A 707 1.21 7.88 -1.19
C ASN A 707 1.82 7.83 -2.59
N GLY A 708 1.10 8.29 -3.62
CA GLY A 708 1.62 8.35 -5.00
C GLY A 708 2.85 9.26 -5.15
N LEU A 709 2.83 10.42 -4.50
CA LEU A 709 3.97 11.34 -4.46
C LEU A 709 5.15 10.74 -3.67
N THR A 710 4.88 9.95 -2.63
CA THR A 710 5.91 9.21 -1.88
C THR A 710 6.61 8.18 -2.74
N PHE A 711 5.89 7.45 -3.60
CA PHE A 711 6.51 6.56 -4.59
C PHE A 711 7.37 7.33 -5.60
N CYS A 712 6.95 8.53 -6.03
CA CYS A 712 7.78 9.37 -6.91
C CYS A 712 9.11 9.74 -6.24
N GLU A 713 9.04 10.21 -4.98
CA GLU A 713 10.22 10.56 -4.20
C GLU A 713 11.15 9.36 -3.97
N TYR A 714 10.58 8.20 -3.64
CA TYR A 714 11.32 6.95 -3.45
C TYR A 714 12.04 6.49 -4.73
N TYR A 715 11.34 6.48 -5.87
CA TYR A 715 11.96 6.06 -7.14
C TYR A 715 13.00 7.06 -7.66
N LEU A 716 12.80 8.36 -7.43
CA LEU A 716 13.82 9.37 -7.73
C LEU A 716 15.05 9.21 -6.82
N ALA A 717 14.87 8.83 -5.55
CA ALA A 717 15.97 8.53 -4.64
C ALA A 717 16.77 7.28 -5.08
N ARG A 718 16.11 6.33 -5.76
CA ARG A 718 16.77 5.19 -6.43
C ARG A 718 17.45 5.55 -7.76
N GLY A 719 17.38 6.81 -8.21
CA GLY A 719 18.02 7.26 -9.45
C GLY A 719 17.20 7.07 -10.73
N MET A 720 15.93 6.68 -10.64
CA MET A 720 15.03 6.59 -11.79
C MET A 720 14.57 7.97 -12.25
N LYS A 721 14.31 8.17 -13.55
CA LYS A 721 13.74 9.43 -14.05
C LYS A 721 12.22 9.42 -13.92
N ILE A 722 11.63 10.58 -13.62
CA ILE A 722 10.18 10.72 -13.42
C ILE A 722 9.35 10.17 -14.59
N ASP A 723 9.80 10.42 -15.82
CA ASP A 723 9.10 9.98 -17.04
C ASP A 723 9.23 8.48 -17.35
N ASP A 724 10.13 7.76 -16.67
CA ASP A 724 10.28 6.32 -16.84
C ASP A 724 9.18 5.55 -16.08
N PHE A 725 8.62 6.12 -15.01
CA PHE A 725 7.67 5.42 -14.13
C PHE A 725 6.33 6.14 -13.90
N ALA A 726 6.27 7.48 -13.89
CA ALA A 726 5.04 8.20 -13.51
C ALA A 726 3.86 7.87 -14.43
N ALA A 727 4.12 7.65 -15.72
CA ALA A 727 3.11 7.22 -16.69
C ALA A 727 2.61 5.78 -16.49
N ASN A 728 3.30 4.98 -15.68
CA ASN A 728 2.96 3.61 -15.28
C ASN A 728 2.28 3.57 -13.91
N PHE A 729 1.92 4.72 -13.33
CA PHE A 729 1.05 4.77 -12.16
C PHE A 729 -0.41 4.73 -12.57
N SER A 730 -1.18 3.94 -11.84
CA SER A 730 -2.64 3.98 -11.82
C SER A 730 -3.10 4.41 -10.43
N PHE A 731 -4.26 5.04 -10.35
CA PHE A 731 -4.89 5.41 -9.09
C PHE A 731 -6.19 4.65 -8.91
N PHE A 732 -6.63 4.46 -7.66
CA PHE A 732 -7.85 3.73 -7.35
C PHE A 732 -8.61 4.34 -6.17
N PHE A 733 -9.78 4.92 -6.43
CA PHE A 733 -10.62 5.58 -5.42
C PHE A 733 -11.93 4.81 -5.16
N SER A 734 -12.47 4.95 -3.94
CA SER A 734 -13.87 4.66 -3.62
C SER A 734 -14.76 5.83 -4.02
N ASN A 735 -16.02 5.55 -4.31
CA ASN A 735 -17.08 6.54 -4.52
C ASN A 735 -18.27 6.25 -3.62
N GLY A 736 -18.55 7.14 -2.68
CA GLY A 736 -19.70 7.09 -1.76
C GLY A 736 -20.81 8.08 -2.15
N LEU A 737 -21.63 8.47 -1.17
CA LEU A 737 -22.80 9.34 -1.38
C LEU A 737 -22.57 10.79 -0.91
N GLU A 738 -21.46 11.04 -0.23
CA GLU A 738 -21.00 12.35 0.20
C GLU A 738 -20.68 13.25 -1.00
N ALA A 739 -20.96 14.55 -0.87
CA ALA A 739 -20.91 15.48 -2.01
C ALA A 739 -19.52 15.58 -2.65
N GLU A 740 -18.46 15.48 -1.84
CA GLU A 740 -17.07 15.60 -2.28
C GLU A 740 -16.69 14.54 -3.32
N TYR A 741 -17.35 13.37 -3.33
CA TYR A 741 -17.14 12.32 -4.33
C TYR A 741 -17.45 12.78 -5.76
N ASP A 742 -18.29 13.80 -5.95
CA ASP A 742 -18.56 14.39 -7.27
C ASP A 742 -17.33 15.06 -7.90
N VAL A 743 -16.30 15.37 -7.10
CA VAL A 743 -15.10 16.11 -7.51
C VAL A 743 -13.78 15.44 -7.17
N VAL A 744 -13.78 14.22 -6.60
CA VAL A 744 -12.54 13.52 -6.22
C VAL A 744 -11.59 13.34 -7.41
N GLY A 745 -12.12 12.91 -8.57
CA GLY A 745 -11.31 12.62 -9.76
C GLY A 745 -10.72 13.87 -10.39
N ARG A 746 -11.50 14.94 -10.56
CA ARG A 746 -11.02 16.21 -11.11
C ARG A 746 -10.01 16.92 -10.22
N VAL A 747 -10.19 16.89 -8.89
CA VAL A 747 -9.21 17.44 -7.93
C VAL A 747 -7.92 16.63 -8.01
N ALA A 748 -8.01 15.29 -8.03
CA ALA A 748 -6.84 14.42 -8.17
C ALA A 748 -6.03 14.75 -9.44
N ARG A 749 -6.71 14.87 -10.59
CA ARG A 749 -6.06 15.20 -11.87
C ARG A 749 -5.37 16.57 -11.82
N ARG A 750 -6.02 17.60 -11.28
CA ARG A 750 -5.48 18.97 -11.24
C ARG A 750 -4.24 19.07 -10.36
N ILE A 751 -4.30 18.56 -9.12
CA ILE A 751 -3.16 18.54 -8.20
C ILE A 751 -1.99 17.78 -8.83
N TRP A 752 -2.24 16.58 -9.37
CA TRP A 752 -1.19 15.75 -9.97
C TRP A 752 -0.55 16.42 -11.18
N ALA A 753 -1.35 16.95 -12.10
CA ALA A 753 -0.85 17.57 -13.33
C ALA A 753 0.06 18.78 -13.01
N ILE A 754 -0.37 19.65 -12.10
CA ILE A 754 0.42 20.81 -11.65
C ILE A 754 1.71 20.34 -10.98
N ALA A 755 1.63 19.40 -10.04
CA ALA A 755 2.82 18.87 -9.36
C ALA A 755 3.83 18.25 -10.35
N MET A 756 3.35 17.38 -11.26
CA MET A 756 4.20 16.73 -12.26
C MET A 756 4.88 17.74 -13.18
N ARG A 757 4.17 18.77 -13.64
CA ARG A 757 4.74 19.78 -14.54
C ARG A 757 5.69 20.73 -13.82
N ASP A 758 5.24 21.33 -12.71
CA ASP A 758 5.90 22.50 -12.12
C ASP A 758 6.92 22.11 -11.04
N ARG A 759 6.67 21.02 -10.29
CA ARG A 759 7.61 20.53 -9.25
C ARG A 759 8.58 19.48 -9.77
N TYR A 760 8.15 18.62 -10.69
CA TYR A 760 8.99 17.52 -11.20
C TYR A 760 9.49 17.72 -12.63
N GLY A 761 9.00 18.71 -13.38
CA GLY A 761 9.42 18.94 -14.77
C GLY A 761 9.08 17.78 -15.72
N ALA A 762 8.05 17.01 -15.41
CA ALA A 762 7.70 15.78 -16.12
C ALA A 762 6.95 16.07 -17.43
N SER A 763 7.05 15.13 -18.37
CA SER A 763 6.35 15.19 -19.66
C SER A 763 4.82 15.20 -19.50
N GLU A 764 4.12 15.64 -20.54
CA GLU A 764 2.65 15.65 -20.59
C GLU A 764 2.04 14.27 -20.29
N ARG A 765 2.70 13.18 -20.70
CA ARG A 765 2.23 11.82 -20.43
C ARG A 765 2.19 11.51 -18.93
N SER A 766 3.20 11.97 -18.19
CA SER A 766 3.34 11.77 -16.75
C SER A 766 2.38 12.65 -15.93
N GLN A 767 1.96 13.79 -16.50
CA GLN A 767 0.96 14.68 -15.91
C GLN A 767 -0.47 14.09 -15.95
N LYS A 768 -0.73 13.07 -16.77
CA LYS A 768 -2.05 12.48 -16.96
C LYS A 768 -2.35 11.40 -15.91
N LEU A 769 -2.93 11.81 -14.78
CA LEU A 769 -3.42 10.90 -13.75
C LEU A 769 -4.61 10.09 -14.27
N LYS A 770 -4.43 8.76 -14.37
CA LYS A 770 -5.49 7.82 -14.72
C LYS A 770 -5.94 7.08 -13.48
N TYR A 771 -7.25 6.87 -13.34
CA TYR A 771 -7.78 6.20 -12.17
C TYR A 771 -8.95 5.27 -12.45
N HIS A 772 -9.04 4.26 -11.59
CA HIS A 772 -10.19 3.40 -11.41
C HIS A 772 -11.07 3.94 -10.27
N ILE A 773 -12.38 3.83 -10.41
CA ILE A 773 -13.34 4.01 -9.32
C ILE A 773 -14.02 2.68 -9.04
N GLN A 774 -14.24 2.38 -7.76
CA GLN A 774 -15.18 1.38 -7.29
C GLN A 774 -16.23 2.05 -6.41
N THR A 775 -17.49 1.69 -6.60
CA THR A 775 -18.60 2.11 -5.71
C THR A 775 -18.33 1.65 -4.28
N SER A 776 -18.71 2.41 -3.26
CA SER A 776 -18.37 2.08 -1.86
C SER A 776 -19.13 0.85 -1.36
N GLY A 777 -18.40 -0.17 -0.90
CA GLY A 777 -18.97 -1.35 -0.24
C GLY A 777 -19.60 -1.00 1.12
N ARG A 778 -18.99 -0.09 1.87
CA ARG A 778 -19.44 0.39 3.19
C ARG A 778 -20.81 1.08 3.15
N SER A 779 -21.14 1.69 2.00
CA SER A 779 -22.45 2.30 1.77
C SER A 779 -23.57 1.28 1.53
N LEU A 780 -23.23 0.00 1.30
CA LEU A 780 -24.18 -1.07 1.03
C LEU A 780 -24.49 -1.81 2.34
N HIS A 781 -25.75 -2.21 2.51
CA HIS A 781 -26.24 -2.74 3.78
C HIS A 781 -26.91 -4.10 3.61
N ALA A 782 -26.81 -4.94 4.64
CA ALA A 782 -27.46 -6.25 4.67
C ALA A 782 -28.98 -6.15 4.87
N GLN A 783 -29.46 -5.07 5.49
CA GLN A 783 -30.87 -4.73 5.56
C GLN A 783 -31.33 -4.11 4.24
N GLU A 784 -32.52 -4.49 3.77
CA GLU A 784 -33.13 -3.94 2.54
C GLU A 784 -32.15 -3.91 1.36
N MET A 785 -31.47 -5.03 1.08
CA MET A 785 -30.39 -5.12 0.09
C MET A 785 -30.80 -4.60 -1.30
N ALA A 786 -32.09 -4.65 -1.67
CA ALA A 786 -32.57 -4.08 -2.93
C ALA A 786 -32.28 -2.58 -3.06
N PHE A 787 -32.19 -1.83 -1.96
CA PHE A 787 -31.82 -0.41 -1.97
C PHE A 787 -30.36 -0.17 -2.35
N ASN A 788 -29.50 -1.19 -2.28
CA ASN A 788 -28.10 -1.08 -2.65
C ASN A 788 -27.91 -0.77 -4.15
N ASP A 789 -28.75 -1.31 -5.04
CA ASP A 789 -28.69 -0.96 -6.48
C ASP A 789 -28.93 0.54 -6.71
N ILE A 790 -29.78 1.19 -5.90
CA ILE A 790 -30.02 2.63 -5.99
C ILE A 790 -28.75 3.40 -5.62
N ARG A 791 -28.10 3.02 -4.51
CA ARG A 791 -26.85 3.64 -4.03
C ARG A 791 -25.74 3.48 -5.06
N THR A 792 -25.53 2.24 -5.53
CA THR A 792 -24.53 1.91 -6.56
C THR A 792 -24.79 2.68 -7.86
N THR A 793 -26.06 2.86 -8.26
CA THR A 793 -26.40 3.65 -9.46
C THR A 793 -26.00 5.11 -9.34
N LEU A 794 -26.25 5.74 -8.19
CA LEU A 794 -25.87 7.14 -7.96
C LEU A 794 -24.35 7.31 -7.93
N GLN A 795 -23.65 6.39 -7.26
CA GLN A 795 -22.17 6.38 -7.20
C GLN A 795 -21.53 6.16 -8.58
N ALA A 796 -22.08 5.26 -9.39
CA ALA A 796 -21.64 5.02 -10.76
C ALA A 796 -21.87 6.26 -11.65
N LEU A 797 -23.01 6.93 -11.48
CA LEU A 797 -23.36 8.12 -12.24
C LEU A 797 -22.35 9.25 -12.02
N THR A 798 -22.00 9.54 -10.77
CA THR A 798 -21.05 10.63 -10.44
C THR A 798 -19.65 10.28 -10.93
N ALA A 799 -19.22 9.02 -10.78
CA ALA A 799 -17.95 8.52 -11.33
C ALA A 799 -17.83 8.68 -12.87
N ILE A 800 -18.90 8.39 -13.61
CA ILE A 800 -18.93 8.51 -15.09
C ILE A 800 -18.97 9.97 -15.53
N ARG A 801 -19.69 10.83 -14.78
CA ARG A 801 -19.77 12.28 -15.02
C ARG A 801 -18.44 12.98 -14.79
N ASP A 802 -17.67 12.55 -13.79
CA ASP A 802 -16.32 13.06 -13.53
C ASP A 802 -15.23 12.36 -14.39
N ASN A 803 -15.67 11.65 -15.44
CA ASN A 803 -14.80 11.11 -16.50
C ASN A 803 -13.74 10.10 -15.99
N CYS A 804 -14.15 9.15 -15.15
CA CYS A 804 -13.27 8.05 -14.71
C CYS A 804 -12.76 7.18 -15.87
N ASN A 805 -11.57 6.59 -15.74
CA ASN A 805 -10.98 5.75 -16.79
C ASN A 805 -11.39 4.28 -16.70
N SER A 806 -11.84 3.84 -15.53
CA SER A 806 -12.37 2.51 -15.33
C SER A 806 -13.32 2.49 -14.13
N LEU A 807 -14.38 1.69 -14.17
CA LEU A 807 -15.40 1.63 -13.13
C LEU A 807 -15.74 0.18 -12.74
N HIS A 808 -15.79 -0.07 -11.44
CA HIS A 808 -16.41 -1.24 -10.83
C HIS A 808 -17.68 -0.83 -10.10
N THR A 809 -18.74 -1.60 -10.31
CA THR A 809 -20.04 -1.46 -9.63
C THR A 809 -20.25 -2.68 -8.76
N ASN A 810 -20.42 -2.48 -7.46
CA ASN A 810 -20.69 -3.56 -6.52
C ASN A 810 -22.09 -4.14 -6.76
N ALA A 811 -22.27 -5.40 -6.39
CA ALA A 811 -23.58 -6.03 -6.45
C ALA A 811 -24.46 -5.65 -5.26
N TYR A 812 -25.77 -5.82 -5.40
CA TYR A 812 -26.71 -5.44 -4.34
C TYR A 812 -26.56 -6.29 -3.06
N ASP A 813 -25.98 -7.50 -3.18
CA ASP A 813 -25.75 -8.49 -2.13
C ASP A 813 -24.33 -8.43 -1.52
N GLU A 814 -23.54 -7.40 -1.85
CA GLU A 814 -22.15 -7.17 -1.40
C GLU A 814 -21.97 -7.33 0.12
N ALA A 815 -22.94 -6.88 0.92
CA ALA A 815 -22.87 -6.93 2.38
C ALA A 815 -22.97 -8.35 2.95
N VAL A 816 -23.29 -9.36 2.14
CA VAL A 816 -23.55 -10.74 2.59
C VAL A 816 -22.67 -11.78 1.91
N THR A 817 -22.50 -11.71 0.59
CA THR A 817 -21.79 -12.75 -0.18
C THR A 817 -21.04 -12.18 -1.37
N THR A 818 -20.13 -12.99 -1.95
CA THR A 818 -19.53 -12.69 -3.25
C THR A 818 -20.61 -12.78 -4.35
N PRO A 819 -20.60 -11.89 -5.38
CA PRO A 819 -21.71 -11.75 -6.32
C PRO A 819 -22.05 -13.02 -7.12
N THR A 820 -23.30 -13.45 -7.07
CA THR A 820 -23.83 -14.52 -7.94
C THR A 820 -23.80 -14.12 -9.42
N GLU A 821 -24.13 -15.04 -10.33
CA GLU A 821 -24.29 -14.69 -11.76
C GLU A 821 -25.43 -13.70 -12.00
N GLU A 822 -26.53 -13.79 -11.25
CA GLU A 822 -27.64 -12.84 -11.33
C GLU A 822 -27.23 -11.46 -10.81
N SER A 823 -26.54 -11.44 -9.67
CA SER A 823 -26.23 -10.20 -8.97
C SER A 823 -25.13 -9.41 -9.68
N VAL A 824 -24.13 -10.10 -10.27
CA VAL A 824 -23.12 -9.44 -11.11
C VAL A 824 -23.75 -8.87 -12.40
N ARG A 825 -24.78 -9.51 -12.97
CA ARG A 825 -25.47 -8.98 -14.15
C ARG A 825 -26.21 -7.69 -13.84
N ARG A 826 -26.85 -7.57 -12.67
CA ARG A 826 -27.47 -6.32 -12.21
C ARG A 826 -26.44 -5.22 -12.02
N ALA A 827 -25.34 -5.52 -11.34
CA ALA A 827 -24.24 -4.58 -11.16
C ALA A 827 -23.70 -4.07 -12.50
N LEU A 828 -23.45 -4.97 -13.46
CA LEU A 828 -23.01 -4.63 -14.80
C LEU A 828 -24.04 -3.78 -15.56
N ALA A 829 -25.33 -4.11 -15.43
CA ALA A 829 -26.42 -3.39 -16.09
C ALA A 829 -26.48 -1.90 -15.67
N ILE A 830 -26.10 -1.55 -14.44
CA ILE A 830 -26.01 -0.15 -13.99
C ILE A 830 -25.09 0.65 -14.93
N GLN A 831 -23.89 0.15 -15.21
CA GLN A 831 -22.94 0.84 -16.09
C GLN A 831 -23.46 0.90 -17.54
N LEU A 832 -24.06 -0.19 -18.02
CA LEU A 832 -24.62 -0.26 -19.38
C LEU A 832 -25.77 0.74 -19.57
N VAL A 833 -26.71 0.82 -18.63
CA VAL A 833 -27.83 1.77 -18.68
C VAL A 833 -27.32 3.21 -18.67
N ILE A 834 -26.35 3.54 -17.80
CA ILE A 834 -25.78 4.90 -17.77
C ILE A 834 -25.08 5.23 -19.08
N ASN A 835 -24.19 4.37 -19.59
CA ASN A 835 -23.41 4.68 -20.79
C ASN A 835 -24.26 4.66 -22.08
N ARG A 836 -25.22 3.72 -22.18
CA ARG A 836 -25.96 3.47 -23.42
C ARG A 836 -27.30 4.22 -23.47
N GLU A 837 -28.05 4.27 -22.38
CA GLU A 837 -29.43 4.79 -22.36
C GLU A 837 -29.54 6.21 -21.81
N LEU A 838 -28.79 6.57 -20.77
CA LEU A 838 -28.93 7.88 -20.12
C LEU A 838 -28.49 9.03 -21.04
N GLY A 839 -29.45 9.85 -21.48
CA GLY A 839 -29.19 10.94 -22.43
C GLY A 839 -28.15 11.98 -21.95
N THR A 840 -28.11 12.28 -20.65
CA THR A 840 -27.11 13.22 -20.10
C THR A 840 -25.68 12.68 -20.13
N ALA A 841 -25.49 11.36 -20.16
CA ALA A 841 -24.17 10.74 -20.27
C ALA A 841 -23.56 10.82 -21.68
N LYS A 842 -24.32 11.31 -22.68
CA LYS A 842 -23.80 11.59 -24.03
C LYS A 842 -22.90 12.83 -24.04
N SER A 843 -22.99 13.70 -23.04
CA SER A 843 -22.00 14.74 -22.78
C SER A 843 -20.90 14.20 -21.86
N GLU A 844 -19.66 14.46 -22.24
CA GLU A 844 -18.45 13.97 -21.59
C GLU A 844 -17.85 14.96 -20.59
N ASN A 845 -18.39 16.18 -20.53
CA ASN A 845 -17.93 17.24 -19.63
C ASN A 845 -19.08 17.99 -18.93
N ALA A 846 -20.19 17.30 -18.67
CA ALA A 846 -21.43 17.87 -18.15
C ALA A 846 -21.31 18.59 -16.79
N LEU A 847 -20.21 18.37 -16.05
CA LEU A 847 -19.94 19.04 -14.77
C LEU A 847 -19.32 20.44 -14.93
N GLN A 848 -18.69 20.76 -16.06
CA GLN A 848 -18.01 22.05 -16.27
C GLN A 848 -19.02 23.20 -16.38
N GLY A 849 -18.71 24.34 -15.76
CA GLY A 849 -19.58 25.52 -15.72
C GLY A 849 -20.62 25.52 -14.61
N SER A 850 -20.71 24.45 -13.80
CA SER A 850 -21.55 24.43 -12.60
C SER A 850 -20.85 25.17 -11.47
N HIS A 851 -21.44 26.28 -11.02
CA HIS A 851 -20.90 27.08 -9.90
C HIS A 851 -20.70 26.27 -8.62
N TYR A 852 -21.59 25.31 -8.34
CA TYR A 852 -21.46 24.44 -7.17
C TYR A 852 -20.28 23.48 -7.31
N ILE A 853 -20.09 22.88 -8.49
CA ILE A 853 -19.00 21.94 -8.73
C ILE A 853 -17.64 22.66 -8.71
N GLU A 854 -17.54 23.86 -9.29
CA GLU A 854 -16.32 24.66 -9.26
C GLU A 854 -15.94 25.03 -7.81
N ALA A 855 -16.91 25.54 -7.03
CA ALA A 855 -16.68 25.86 -5.61
C ALA A 855 -16.27 24.62 -4.79
N LEU A 856 -16.97 23.49 -4.99
CA LEU A 856 -16.64 22.25 -4.30
C LEU A 856 -15.26 21.71 -4.70
N THR A 857 -14.89 21.83 -5.98
CA THR A 857 -13.56 21.45 -6.48
C THR A 857 -12.47 22.25 -5.77
N ASP A 858 -12.64 23.57 -5.62
CA ASP A 858 -11.67 24.43 -4.94
C ASP A 858 -11.57 24.16 -3.44
N GLU A 859 -12.70 23.93 -2.75
CA GLU A 859 -12.73 23.61 -1.32
C GLU A 859 -12.08 22.26 -1.01
N VAL A 860 -12.42 21.21 -1.79
CA VAL A 860 -11.83 19.88 -1.64
C VAL A 860 -10.33 19.91 -1.95
N GLU A 861 -9.92 20.63 -3.00
CA GLU A 861 -8.50 20.80 -3.32
C GLU A 861 -7.73 21.45 -2.17
N GLU A 862 -8.19 22.59 -1.64
CA GLU A 862 -7.51 23.26 -0.53
C GLU A 862 -7.49 22.40 0.75
N ALA A 863 -8.56 21.63 1.02
CA ALA A 863 -8.58 20.70 2.14
C ALA A 863 -7.52 19.60 2.00
N VAL A 864 -7.29 19.09 0.79
CA VAL A 864 -6.22 18.13 0.49
C VAL A 864 -4.84 18.76 0.69
N LEU A 865 -4.62 20.00 0.23
CA LEU A 865 -3.32 20.69 0.39
C LEU A 865 -2.99 20.95 1.87
N LYS A 866 -3.98 21.29 2.70
CA LYS A 866 -3.80 21.39 4.15
C LYS A 866 -3.42 20.06 4.79
N GLU A 867 -3.96 18.96 4.27
CA GLU A 867 -3.60 17.63 4.75
C GLU A 867 -2.16 17.24 4.34
N PHE A 868 -1.71 17.65 3.15
CA PHE A 868 -0.31 17.51 2.72
C PHE A 868 0.66 18.20 3.69
N GLU A 869 0.33 19.41 4.15
CA GLU A 869 1.13 20.14 5.13
C GLU A 869 1.21 19.39 6.46
N ARG A 870 0.08 18.87 6.96
CA ARG A 870 0.04 18.07 8.20
C ARG A 870 0.88 16.80 8.12
N LEU A 871 0.91 16.14 6.96
CA LEU A 871 1.78 14.99 6.71
C LEU A 871 3.25 15.41 6.64
N SER A 872 3.54 16.52 5.96
CA SER A 872 4.90 17.09 5.85
C SER A 872 5.50 17.41 7.23
N ASP A 873 4.71 18.03 8.12
CA ASP A 873 5.11 18.36 9.50
C ASP A 873 5.46 17.11 10.35
N ARG A 874 5.05 15.92 9.90
CA ARG A 874 5.31 14.63 10.53
C ARG A 874 6.40 13.82 9.83
N GLY A 875 7.15 14.43 8.91
CA GLY A 875 8.18 13.75 8.15
C GLY A 875 7.66 13.03 6.90
N GLY A 876 6.63 13.59 6.26
CA GLY A 876 5.98 13.01 5.09
C GLY A 876 5.14 11.77 5.43
N VAL A 877 4.80 10.97 4.43
CA VAL A 877 3.93 9.78 4.61
C VAL A 877 4.57 8.75 5.55
N LEU A 878 5.86 8.44 5.35
CA LEU A 878 6.56 7.42 6.14
C LEU A 878 6.72 7.85 7.61
N GLY A 879 7.09 9.11 7.86
CA GLY A 879 7.16 9.65 9.22
C GLY A 879 5.80 9.69 9.91
N ALA A 880 4.73 10.06 9.18
CA ALA A 880 3.36 10.01 9.68
C ALA A 880 2.93 8.57 10.05
N MET A 881 3.31 7.56 9.25
CA MET A 881 3.03 6.15 9.52
C MET A 881 3.71 5.65 10.80
N GLU A 882 4.93 6.10 11.10
CA GLU A 882 5.62 5.75 12.35
C GLU A 882 4.84 6.21 13.60
N THR A 883 4.16 7.36 13.50
CA THR A 883 3.32 7.92 14.56
C THR A 883 1.87 7.43 14.51
N LEU A 884 1.55 6.52 13.58
CA LEU A 884 0.19 6.01 13.32
C LEU A 884 -0.82 7.09 12.96
N TYR A 885 -0.38 8.21 12.38
CA TYR A 885 -1.27 9.36 12.12
C TYR A 885 -2.42 8.99 11.18
N GLN A 886 -2.10 8.37 10.03
CA GLN A 886 -3.11 7.99 9.04
C GLN A 886 -4.12 7.00 9.64
N ARG A 887 -3.61 5.93 10.27
CA ARG A 887 -4.44 4.88 10.89
C ARG A 887 -5.33 5.45 12.00
N GLY A 888 -4.77 6.30 12.87
CA GLY A 888 -5.52 6.96 13.94
C GLY A 888 -6.63 7.85 13.38
N LYS A 889 -6.32 8.69 12.38
CA LYS A 889 -7.31 9.57 11.75
C LYS A 889 -8.44 8.79 11.06
N ILE A 890 -8.12 7.71 10.34
CA ILE A 890 -9.12 6.83 9.71
C ILE A 890 -10.03 6.20 10.78
N GLN A 891 -9.47 5.76 11.90
CA GLN A 891 -10.26 5.20 13.01
C GLN A 891 -11.17 6.25 13.67
N GLU A 892 -10.68 7.47 13.87
CA GLU A 892 -11.47 8.59 14.40
C GLU A 892 -12.66 8.93 13.50
N GLU A 893 -12.42 9.04 12.19
CA GLU A 893 -13.47 9.29 11.19
C GLU A 893 -14.47 8.12 11.11
N SER A 894 -13.98 6.87 11.19
CA SER A 894 -14.83 5.68 11.23
C SER A 894 -15.75 5.69 12.45
N LEU A 895 -15.22 5.96 13.64
CA LEU A 895 -15.99 6.04 14.87
C LEU A 895 -17.01 7.18 14.83
N HIS A 896 -16.65 8.31 14.23
CA HIS A 896 -17.59 9.42 14.04
C HIS A 896 -18.77 9.01 13.16
N TYR A 897 -18.50 8.41 11.98
CA TYR A 897 -19.54 7.89 11.09
C TYR A 897 -20.44 6.87 11.78
N GLU A 898 -19.86 5.86 12.45
CA GLU A 898 -20.65 4.83 13.13
C GLU A 898 -21.49 5.43 14.26
N SER A 899 -20.98 6.42 15.00
CA SER A 899 -21.73 7.11 16.05
C SER A 899 -22.95 7.85 15.49
N LEU A 900 -22.80 8.56 14.37
CA LEU A 900 -23.90 9.25 13.69
C LEU A 900 -24.92 8.26 13.10
N LYS A 901 -24.46 7.15 12.52
CA LYS A 901 -25.31 6.08 12.00
C LYS A 901 -26.12 5.41 13.12
N HIS A 902 -25.52 5.12 14.26
CA HIS A 902 -26.20 4.43 15.36
C HIS A 902 -27.15 5.36 16.14
N SER A 903 -26.78 6.65 16.29
CA SER A 903 -27.67 7.65 16.91
C SER A 903 -28.86 8.03 16.02
N GLY A 904 -28.74 7.85 14.70
CA GLY A 904 -29.75 8.23 13.72
C GLY A 904 -29.59 9.67 13.20
N GLU A 905 -28.58 10.41 13.66
CA GLU A 905 -28.26 11.76 13.16
C GLU A 905 -27.85 11.74 11.68
N LEU A 906 -27.18 10.67 11.25
CA LEU A 906 -26.95 10.38 9.83
C LEU A 906 -28.04 9.41 9.33
N PRO A 907 -29.02 9.87 8.52
CA PRO A 907 -30.12 9.02 8.08
C PRO A 907 -29.64 7.99 7.05
N ILE A 908 -29.86 6.71 7.36
CA ILE A 908 -29.59 5.58 6.49
C ILE A 908 -30.89 4.82 6.24
N ILE A 909 -31.44 4.99 5.03
CA ILE A 909 -32.72 4.41 4.59
C ILE A 909 -32.67 2.88 4.63
N GLY A 910 -33.62 2.26 5.32
CA GLY A 910 -33.69 0.81 5.54
C GLY A 910 -32.84 0.29 6.69
N VAL A 911 -32.07 1.16 7.38
CA VAL A 911 -31.20 0.77 8.50
C VAL A 911 -31.60 1.45 9.80
N ASN A 912 -31.57 2.78 9.89
CA ASN A 912 -31.93 3.52 11.10
C ASN A 912 -33.18 4.40 10.93
N THR A 913 -33.67 4.54 9.70
CA THR A 913 -34.91 5.22 9.33
C THR A 913 -35.54 4.53 8.13
N PHE A 914 -36.86 4.65 7.94
CA PHE A 914 -37.61 3.93 6.90
C PHE A 914 -37.34 2.40 6.92
N GLN A 915 -37.41 1.81 8.12
CA GLN A 915 -37.27 0.37 8.33
C GLN A 915 -38.58 -0.34 7.94
N ALA A 916 -38.50 -1.59 7.48
CA ALA A 916 -39.70 -2.39 7.23
C ALA A 916 -40.52 -2.63 8.52
N ASP A 917 -41.85 -2.58 8.38
CA ASP A 917 -42.82 -2.72 9.49
C ASP A 917 -42.72 -4.06 10.26
N ASN A 918 -42.05 -5.08 9.69
CA ASN A 918 -41.85 -6.41 10.27
C ASN A 918 -40.39 -6.69 10.71
N ALA A 919 -39.71 -5.68 11.27
CA ALA A 919 -38.34 -5.80 11.77
C ALA A 919 -38.15 -6.86 12.89
N SER A 920 -39.23 -7.39 13.47
CA SER A 920 -39.20 -8.42 14.53
C SER A 920 -39.61 -9.83 14.07
N GLY A 921 -39.46 -10.20 12.80
CA GLY A 921 -39.82 -11.56 12.38
C GLY A 921 -39.66 -11.95 10.91
N THR A 922 -39.26 -11.05 10.03
CA THR A 922 -38.88 -11.44 8.66
C THR A 922 -37.41 -11.86 8.69
N PRO A 923 -37.02 -13.07 8.26
CA PRO A 923 -35.61 -13.36 8.07
C PRO A 923 -35.05 -12.27 7.15
N ALA A 924 -33.83 -11.79 7.44
CA ALA A 924 -33.05 -11.12 6.40
C ALA A 924 -33.20 -11.94 5.11
N LEU A 925 -33.34 -11.30 3.96
CA LEU A 925 -33.29 -12.01 2.68
C LEU A 925 -32.01 -12.86 2.69
N GLU A 926 -32.11 -14.13 3.09
CA GLU A 926 -31.00 -15.07 3.04
C GLU A 926 -30.71 -15.18 1.55
N PRO A 927 -29.47 -14.87 1.09
CA PRO A 927 -29.11 -15.14 -0.28
C PRO A 927 -29.50 -16.60 -0.56
N SER A 928 -30.30 -16.84 -1.59
CA SER A 928 -30.72 -18.21 -1.93
C SER A 928 -29.52 -19.11 -2.22
N GLU A 929 -28.36 -18.50 -2.51
CA GLU A 929 -27.10 -19.15 -2.80
C GLU A 929 -25.93 -18.36 -2.20
N LEU A 930 -25.11 -19.00 -1.37
CA LEU A 930 -23.84 -18.44 -0.90
C LEU A 930 -22.71 -18.98 -1.78
N MET A 931 -21.98 -18.08 -2.41
CA MET A 931 -20.81 -18.43 -3.21
C MET A 931 -19.63 -18.77 -2.29
N ARG A 932 -19.29 -20.07 -2.22
CA ARG A 932 -18.12 -20.59 -1.51
C ARG A 932 -17.43 -21.69 -2.34
N SER A 933 -16.17 -21.94 -2.00
CA SER A 933 -15.42 -23.10 -2.49
C SER A 933 -15.90 -24.42 -1.89
N SER A 934 -16.02 -25.42 -2.75
CA SER A 934 -16.37 -26.80 -2.39
C SER A 934 -15.19 -27.57 -1.82
N ALA A 935 -15.46 -28.66 -1.09
CA ALA A 935 -14.40 -29.55 -0.60
C ALA A 935 -13.61 -30.20 -1.76
N ALA A 936 -14.27 -30.45 -2.90
CA ALA A 936 -13.64 -31.00 -4.09
C ALA A 936 -12.62 -30.01 -4.69
N GLU A 937 -12.98 -28.73 -4.84
CA GLU A 937 -12.06 -27.69 -5.32
C GLU A 937 -10.84 -27.54 -4.39
N LYS A 938 -11.04 -27.56 -3.08
CA LYS A 938 -9.95 -27.52 -2.10
C LYS A 938 -9.03 -28.73 -2.19
N GLY A 939 -9.61 -29.93 -2.33
CA GLY A 939 -8.87 -31.17 -2.54
C GLY A 939 -8.03 -31.13 -3.83
N ALA A 940 -8.61 -30.63 -4.92
CA ALA A 940 -7.93 -30.46 -6.20
C ALA A 940 -6.75 -29.47 -6.10
N ARG A 941 -6.90 -28.35 -5.38
CA ARG A 941 -5.79 -27.40 -5.14
C ARG A 941 -4.65 -28.04 -4.35
N LEU A 942 -4.97 -28.79 -3.29
CA LEU A 942 -3.96 -29.50 -2.51
C LEU A 942 -3.21 -30.55 -3.33
N SER A 943 -3.91 -31.30 -4.19
CA SER A 943 -3.29 -32.27 -5.09
C SER A 943 -2.38 -31.58 -6.10
N SER A 944 -2.90 -30.55 -6.78
CA SER A 944 -2.14 -29.83 -7.81
C SER A 944 -0.86 -29.20 -7.26
N LEU A 945 -0.91 -28.64 -6.04
CA LEU A 945 0.28 -28.14 -5.36
C LEU A 945 1.28 -29.25 -5.05
N ALA A 946 0.82 -30.39 -4.54
CA ALA A 946 1.69 -31.52 -4.23
C ALA A 946 2.37 -32.07 -5.50
N ASP A 947 1.62 -32.16 -6.60
CA ASP A 947 2.13 -32.59 -7.90
C ASP A 947 3.18 -31.60 -8.42
N PHE A 948 2.92 -30.29 -8.34
CA PHE A 948 3.89 -29.24 -8.69
C PHE A 948 5.17 -29.33 -7.87
N GLN A 949 5.06 -29.46 -6.54
CA GLN A 949 6.21 -29.57 -5.65
C GLN A 949 7.02 -30.85 -5.91
N SER A 950 6.34 -31.95 -6.23
CA SER A 950 6.99 -33.21 -6.62
C SER A 950 7.75 -33.06 -7.94
N CYS A 951 7.17 -32.39 -8.94
CA CYS A 951 7.80 -32.16 -10.24
C CYS A 951 9.13 -31.40 -10.14
N TRP A 952 9.23 -30.47 -9.19
CA TRP A 952 10.35 -29.52 -9.07
C TRP A 952 11.21 -29.71 -7.82
N ALA A 953 11.06 -30.84 -7.12
CA ALA A 953 11.75 -31.11 -5.86
C ALA A 953 13.28 -31.01 -5.95
N GLU A 954 13.88 -31.37 -7.09
CA GLU A 954 15.33 -31.31 -7.30
C GLU A 954 15.84 -29.88 -7.61
N ASP A 955 14.98 -29.00 -8.13
CA ASP A 955 15.36 -27.67 -8.63
C ASP A 955 15.05 -26.54 -7.64
N VAL A 956 14.08 -26.74 -6.75
CA VAL A 956 13.51 -25.70 -5.88
C VAL A 956 14.51 -25.13 -4.87
N GLU A 957 15.31 -25.97 -4.21
CA GLU A 957 16.25 -25.53 -3.17
C GLU A 957 17.29 -24.57 -3.74
N GLY A 958 17.88 -24.91 -4.89
CA GLY A 958 18.86 -24.07 -5.57
C GLY A 958 18.26 -22.73 -6.04
N ALA A 959 16.99 -22.72 -6.46
CA ALA A 959 16.31 -21.47 -6.85
C ALA A 959 16.03 -20.57 -5.64
N LEU A 960 15.54 -21.12 -4.54
CA LEU A 960 15.29 -20.37 -3.31
C LEU A 960 16.58 -19.82 -2.70
N GLU A 961 17.70 -20.55 -2.79
CA GLU A 961 19.00 -20.06 -2.31
C GLU A 961 19.53 -18.89 -3.15
N ARG A 962 19.37 -18.95 -4.47
CA ARG A 962 19.70 -17.80 -5.34
C ARG A 962 18.84 -16.59 -5.01
N LEU A 963 17.54 -16.77 -4.83
CA LEU A 963 16.62 -15.70 -4.44
C LEU A 963 17.05 -15.02 -3.14
N LYS A 964 17.39 -15.81 -2.12
CA LYS A 964 17.92 -15.29 -0.84
C LYS A 964 19.24 -14.55 -1.03
N THR A 965 20.15 -15.12 -1.81
CA THR A 965 21.45 -14.50 -2.11
C THR A 965 21.28 -13.14 -2.79
N VAL A 966 20.43 -13.04 -3.81
CA VAL A 966 20.12 -11.78 -4.50
C VAL A 966 19.51 -10.76 -3.54
N ALA A 967 18.57 -11.18 -2.69
CA ALA A 967 17.97 -10.29 -1.69
C ALA A 967 18.99 -9.78 -0.66
N LEU A 968 19.90 -10.64 -0.20
CA LEU A 968 20.94 -10.27 0.77
C LEU A 968 22.05 -9.39 0.17
N ALA A 969 22.33 -9.55 -1.12
CA ALA A 969 23.31 -8.76 -1.87
C ALA A 969 22.73 -7.44 -2.43
N ASP A 970 21.50 -7.08 -2.05
CA ASP A 970 20.78 -5.88 -2.52
C ASP A 970 20.60 -5.82 -4.04
N GLY A 971 20.53 -6.97 -4.71
CA GLY A 971 20.23 -7.08 -6.13
C GLY A 971 18.72 -6.98 -6.42
N ASN A 972 18.34 -6.88 -7.70
CA ASN A 972 16.94 -6.81 -8.11
C ASN A 972 16.23 -8.16 -7.87
N VAL A 973 15.39 -8.24 -6.85
CA VAL A 973 14.72 -9.48 -6.41
C VAL A 973 13.61 -9.87 -7.39
N PHE A 974 12.93 -8.90 -8.02
CA PHE A 974 11.91 -9.22 -9.02
C PHE A 974 12.50 -9.90 -10.27
N GLY A 975 13.71 -9.50 -10.66
CA GLY A 975 14.47 -10.17 -11.73
C GLY A 975 14.70 -11.66 -11.45
N GLU A 976 15.10 -12.04 -10.24
CA GLU A 976 15.26 -13.45 -9.85
C GLU A 976 13.91 -14.14 -9.62
N LEU A 977 12.88 -13.43 -9.17
CA LEU A 977 11.52 -13.98 -9.07
C LEU A 977 10.99 -14.46 -10.42
N MET A 978 11.30 -13.75 -11.51
CA MET A 978 10.92 -14.20 -12.87
C MET A 978 11.46 -15.58 -13.22
N GLU A 979 12.53 -16.04 -12.56
CA GLU A 979 13.13 -17.36 -12.73
C GLU A 979 12.67 -18.34 -11.64
N THR A 980 12.62 -17.91 -10.38
CA THR A 980 12.27 -18.75 -9.23
C THR A 980 10.83 -19.28 -9.29
N VAL A 981 9.88 -18.46 -9.76
CA VAL A 981 8.45 -18.84 -9.85
C VAL A 981 8.16 -20.01 -10.80
N LYS A 982 9.12 -20.36 -11.66
CA LYS A 982 9.00 -21.48 -12.60
C LYS A 982 9.09 -22.83 -11.90
N VAL A 983 9.65 -22.88 -10.69
CA VAL A 983 9.95 -24.13 -9.95
C VAL A 983 9.54 -24.10 -8.47
N ALA A 984 9.15 -22.94 -7.93
CA ALA A 984 8.77 -22.77 -6.53
C ALA A 984 7.34 -22.26 -6.37
N SER A 985 6.62 -22.76 -5.37
CA SER A 985 5.29 -22.29 -5.00
C SER A 985 5.35 -20.93 -4.28
N LEU A 986 4.19 -20.26 -4.21
CA LEU A 986 4.02 -18.98 -3.52
C LEU A 986 4.48 -19.03 -2.06
N GLY A 987 4.08 -20.09 -1.33
CA GLY A 987 4.45 -20.30 0.07
C GLY A 987 5.94 -20.57 0.26
N GLN A 988 6.57 -21.36 -0.63
CA GLN A 988 8.01 -21.62 -0.62
C GLN A 988 8.82 -20.33 -0.81
N ILE A 989 8.44 -19.52 -1.80
CA ILE A 989 9.07 -18.22 -2.09
C ILE A 989 8.90 -17.26 -0.90
N THR A 990 7.69 -17.18 -0.35
CA THR A 990 7.38 -16.28 0.76
C THR A 990 8.17 -16.62 2.02
N GLU A 991 8.30 -17.90 2.36
CA GLU A 991 9.08 -18.33 3.53
C GLU A 991 10.58 -18.07 3.33
N ALA A 992 11.11 -18.29 2.12
CA ALA A 992 12.49 -17.93 1.79
C ALA A 992 12.73 -16.43 1.97
N LEU A 993 11.83 -15.57 1.48
CA LEU A 993 11.96 -14.13 1.64
C LEU A 993 11.74 -13.64 3.08
N PHE A 994 10.94 -14.33 3.91
CA PHE A 994 10.86 -13.99 5.34
C PHE A 994 12.19 -14.12 6.06
N SER A 995 13.05 -15.05 5.65
CA SER A 995 14.38 -15.24 6.25
C SER A 995 15.39 -14.14 5.89
N VAL A 996 15.14 -13.35 4.84
CA VAL A 996 16.10 -12.35 4.33
C VAL A 996 15.55 -10.92 4.23
N GLY A 997 14.24 -10.75 4.19
CA GLY A 997 13.55 -9.44 4.13
C GLY A 997 12.69 -9.13 5.35
N GLY A 998 12.57 -10.09 6.28
CA GLY A 998 11.81 -9.97 7.51
C GLY A 998 10.29 -10.01 7.32
N ARG A 999 9.60 -10.39 8.40
CA ARG A 999 8.13 -10.38 8.47
C ARG A 999 7.63 -8.98 8.88
N TYR A 1000 6.45 -8.60 8.39
CA TYR A 1000 5.79 -7.37 8.80
C TYR A 1000 5.63 -7.32 10.31
N ARG A 1001 6.05 -6.22 10.94
CA ARG A 1001 5.85 -5.97 12.37
C ARG A 1001 4.64 -5.08 12.52
N ARG A 1002 3.57 -5.60 13.15
CA ARG A 1002 2.30 -4.88 13.26
C ARG A 1002 2.49 -3.53 13.95
N SER A 1003 1.93 -2.50 13.33
CA SER A 1003 1.75 -1.18 13.93
C SER A 1003 0.38 -1.17 14.65
N MET A 1004 0.33 -0.75 15.92
CA MET A 1004 -0.86 -0.95 16.80
C MET A 1004 -2.15 -0.42 16.15
#